data_AF-A0A2S3VP38-F1
#
_entry.id   AF-A0A2S3VP38-F1
#
_cell.length_a   1.000
_cell.length_b   1.000
_cell.length_c   1.000
_cell.angle_alpha   90.00
_cell.angle_beta   90.00
_cell.angle_gamma   90.00
#
_symmetry.space_group_name_H-M   'P 1'
#
loop_
_entity.id
_entity.type
_entity.pdbx_description
1 polymer ?
#
loop_
_entity_poly.entity_id
_entity_poly.type
_entity_poly.pdbx_seq_one_letter_code
_entity_poly.pdbx_strand_id
1 'polypeptide(L)'
;MTEYKHSLGMLALLVSSPPDKRTVFGRALDQLVHDVEGRGVSVLASESLTDAASILRSDPAVQCVLIRWEMDTSEGHADCIKLLVKLRERNTRVPVFLISDRTTASSIPLLVMQHADDFIWLPEDTSRFLSGRILAAIERYRQAALPPMFGALVKFARTYEYSWHTPGHAGGTAFLKSTAGRAFYEFFGENLLRSDLSISVGELGSLLDHSGPIGQGERYAAKVFGAHRTYYVTNGSSMSNRVILMASVTRNQIALCDRNCHKSAEHAMTLSGAIPTYLVPTRNRYGIIGPILPQTLSAEGVKAAIANNPLVKKGIDPTPVHAIVTNSTYDGLTYNVTRVEDLLGESVDRLHFDEAWYGYARFNPLYTGRHAMHGNPADHDKSKPTVFATQSTHKLLAALSQASMIHVRDGRNPIEHARFNESYMMHASTSPNYAIMASCDVSSAMMEAPSGQILTSESIEEAISFRQVLSRMHSEMLSKDNWFFTCWQPPTVQVGAATVPFHEVDPVTLKTDPNCWVLHPNAVWHGFGDIEEGYCMLDPIKVSVLSPGMGDDGNLLASGIPACVVTAYLGRQGIVVEKTTDFTILFLFSIGITKGKWGTLLNALLDFKRDYDDNAELELCLPDLYNAHQQRYAGMGLKDLADEIFAAMKKHKTTANMSQAFGTLPQAEFSPVEAYEKLVRNDIELVTLDQAAGRLAATGIVPYPPGIPLLMPGENAGPADGPLLAYLKALEAFDKSFPGFTHDTHGIEVEDGVYRMLVLK
;
A
#
# COMPACT_ATOMS: atom_id res chain seq x y z
N MET A 1 19.83 19.51 -28.94
CA MET A 1 19.79 20.42 -27.77
C MET A 1 18.40 20.34 -27.21
N THR A 2 18.25 19.54 -26.16
CA THR A 2 17.00 19.15 -25.51
C THR A 2 16.39 20.34 -24.77
N GLU A 3 15.13 20.68 -25.07
CA GLU A 3 14.35 21.64 -24.30
C GLU A 3 14.13 21.07 -22.88
N TYR A 4 14.97 21.51 -21.94
CA TYR A 4 14.71 21.38 -20.52
C TYR A 4 13.59 22.34 -20.10
N LYS A 5 12.33 21.98 -20.38
CA LYS A 5 11.16 22.70 -19.81
C LYS A 5 10.95 22.24 -18.37
N HIS A 6 11.71 22.82 -17.43
CA HIS A 6 11.56 22.59 -15.98
C HIS A 6 10.37 23.34 -15.35
N SER A 7 9.38 23.76 -16.13
CA SER A 7 8.12 24.33 -15.63
C SER A 7 6.98 23.32 -15.77
N LEU A 8 6.11 23.21 -14.77
CA LEU A 8 4.80 22.55 -14.89
C LEU A 8 4.00 23.19 -16.04
N GLY A 9 4.09 22.62 -17.25
CA GLY A 9 3.47 23.17 -18.46
C GLY A 9 1.96 23.34 -18.34
N MET A 10 1.39 24.19 -19.19
CA MET A 10 -0.05 24.34 -19.36
C MET A 10 -0.45 23.64 -20.66
N LEU A 11 -1.50 22.81 -20.61
CA LEU A 11 -1.99 22.05 -21.75
C LEU A 11 -3.49 22.26 -21.90
N ALA A 12 -3.93 22.67 -23.09
CA ALA A 12 -5.33 22.71 -23.49
C ALA A 12 -5.60 21.67 -24.57
N LEU A 13 -6.73 20.96 -24.47
CA LEU A 13 -7.23 20.06 -25.49
C LEU A 13 -8.24 20.80 -26.38
N LEU A 14 -7.93 20.93 -27.66
CA LEU A 14 -8.86 21.45 -28.67
C LEU A 14 -9.52 20.28 -29.41
N VAL A 15 -10.82 20.14 -29.28
CA VAL A 15 -11.65 19.15 -29.95
C VAL A 15 -12.38 19.86 -31.10
N SER A 16 -11.80 19.78 -32.31
CA SER A 16 -12.32 20.44 -33.51
C SER A 16 -11.71 19.84 -34.76
N SER A 17 -12.41 19.94 -35.90
CA SER A 17 -11.79 19.72 -37.21
C SER A 17 -10.63 20.72 -37.45
N PRO A 18 -9.65 20.36 -38.30
CA PRO A 18 -8.54 21.25 -38.64
C PRO A 18 -9.01 22.63 -39.14
N PRO A 19 -8.31 23.72 -38.80
CA PRO A 19 -8.70 25.05 -39.23
C PRO A 19 -8.64 25.19 -40.76
N ASP A 20 -9.79 25.36 -41.43
CA ASP A 20 -9.83 25.70 -42.85
C ASP A 20 -9.60 27.21 -43.04
N LYS A 21 -8.38 27.59 -43.44
CA LYS A 21 -7.97 28.99 -43.68
C LYS A 21 -8.80 29.74 -44.73
N ARG A 22 -9.60 29.03 -45.53
CA ARG A 22 -10.54 29.64 -46.49
C ARG A 22 -11.80 30.17 -45.79
N THR A 23 -12.16 29.62 -44.65
CA THR A 23 -13.34 30.02 -43.86
C THR A 23 -13.01 31.09 -42.81
N VAL A 24 -13.99 31.93 -42.45
CA VAL A 24 -13.83 32.92 -41.37
C VAL A 24 -13.56 32.22 -40.05
N PHE A 25 -14.31 31.15 -39.76
CA PHE A 25 -14.13 30.33 -38.57
C PHE A 25 -12.72 29.73 -38.49
N GLY A 26 -12.24 29.09 -39.56
CA GLY A 26 -10.92 28.45 -39.56
C GLY A 26 -9.78 29.46 -39.38
N ARG A 27 -9.86 30.67 -39.98
CA ARG A 27 -8.88 31.74 -39.69
C ARG A 27 -8.93 32.21 -38.24
N ALA A 28 -10.12 32.38 -37.67
CA ALA A 28 -10.28 32.78 -36.28
C ALA A 28 -9.77 31.73 -35.29
N LEU A 29 -10.01 30.44 -35.58
CA LEU A 29 -9.51 29.32 -34.78
C LEU A 29 -7.99 29.20 -34.85
N ASP A 30 -7.39 29.30 -36.04
CA ASP A 30 -5.92 29.29 -36.24
C ASP A 30 -5.26 30.42 -35.44
N GLN A 31 -5.84 31.62 -35.47
CA GLN A 31 -5.35 32.75 -34.69
C GLN A 31 -5.52 32.55 -33.19
N LEU A 32 -6.63 31.97 -32.74
CA LEU A 32 -6.84 31.65 -31.31
C LEU A 32 -5.79 30.67 -30.81
N VAL A 33 -5.53 29.58 -31.55
CA VAL A 33 -4.51 28.60 -31.19
C VAL A 33 -3.14 29.27 -31.07
N HIS A 34 -2.76 30.08 -32.06
CA HIS A 34 -1.50 30.81 -32.03
C HIS A 34 -1.39 31.75 -30.81
N ASP A 35 -2.45 32.48 -30.48
CA ASP A 35 -2.47 33.39 -29.33
C ASP A 35 -2.44 32.65 -27.98
N VAL A 36 -3.03 31.45 -27.90
CA VAL A 36 -2.97 30.57 -26.72
C VAL A 36 -1.55 30.01 -26.53
N GLU A 37 -0.93 29.53 -27.61
CA GLU A 37 0.46 29.06 -27.59
C GLU A 37 1.45 30.19 -27.28
N GLY A 38 1.21 31.39 -27.80
CA GLY A 38 1.98 32.60 -27.49
C GLY A 38 1.93 33.00 -26.01
N ARG A 39 0.97 32.48 -25.25
CA ARG A 39 0.86 32.63 -23.78
C ARG A 39 1.50 31.47 -23.00
N GLY A 40 2.20 30.55 -23.68
CA GLY A 40 2.87 29.41 -23.06
C GLY A 40 1.93 28.25 -22.69
N VAL A 41 0.73 28.20 -23.29
CA VAL A 41 -0.20 27.07 -23.18
C VAL A 41 -0.04 26.19 -24.42
N SER A 42 0.44 24.97 -24.26
CA SER A 42 0.47 23.99 -25.34
C SER A 42 -0.96 23.61 -25.73
N VAL A 43 -1.24 23.49 -27.04
CA VAL A 43 -2.54 23.05 -27.54
C VAL A 43 -2.41 21.67 -28.19
N LEU A 44 -3.09 20.67 -27.64
CA LEU A 44 -3.25 19.35 -28.24
C LEU A 44 -4.57 19.34 -29.01
N ALA A 45 -4.54 19.03 -30.31
CA ALA A 45 -5.74 18.97 -31.14
C ALA A 45 -6.24 17.53 -31.31
N SER A 46 -7.56 17.35 -31.27
CA SER A 46 -8.26 16.10 -31.56
C SER A 46 -9.34 16.34 -32.60
N GLU A 47 -9.28 15.60 -33.70
CA GLU A 47 -10.21 15.74 -34.83
C GLU A 47 -11.49 14.89 -34.67
N SER A 48 -11.59 14.09 -33.60
CA SER A 48 -12.77 13.29 -33.29
C SER A 48 -13.13 13.30 -31.81
N LEU A 49 -14.41 13.11 -31.48
CA LEU A 49 -14.88 12.99 -30.10
C LEU A 49 -14.37 11.70 -29.43
N THR A 50 -14.19 10.62 -30.19
CA THR A 50 -13.65 9.34 -29.71
C THR A 50 -12.18 9.45 -29.29
N ASP A 51 -11.37 10.15 -30.09
CA ASP A 51 -9.97 10.41 -29.75
C ASP A 51 -9.86 11.34 -28.54
N ALA A 52 -10.65 12.41 -28.49
CA ALA A 52 -10.72 13.29 -27.33
C ALA A 52 -11.11 12.55 -26.04
N ALA A 53 -12.08 11.63 -26.12
CA ALA A 53 -12.45 10.77 -24.98
C ALA A 53 -11.29 9.88 -24.52
N SER A 54 -10.44 9.44 -25.46
CA SER A 54 -9.26 8.64 -25.14
C SER A 54 -8.17 9.48 -24.49
N ILE A 55 -7.88 10.67 -25.03
CA ILE A 55 -6.94 11.65 -24.46
C ILE A 55 -7.34 12.02 -23.03
N LEU A 56 -8.61 12.43 -22.81
CA LEU A 56 -9.10 12.82 -21.48
C LEU A 56 -9.08 11.67 -20.47
N ARG A 57 -9.08 10.42 -20.94
CA ARG A 57 -8.95 9.23 -20.10
C ARG A 57 -7.49 8.92 -19.76
N SER A 58 -6.55 9.18 -20.67
CA SER A 58 -5.14 8.78 -20.52
C SER A 58 -4.21 9.89 -20.05
N ASP A 59 -4.54 11.17 -20.30
CA ASP A 59 -3.67 12.31 -20.04
C ASP A 59 -4.27 13.25 -18.99
N PRO A 60 -3.86 13.12 -17.70
CA PRO A 60 -4.31 14.02 -16.64
C PRO A 60 -3.69 15.42 -16.71
N ALA A 61 -2.77 15.69 -17.65
CA ALA A 61 -2.14 17.01 -17.78
C ALA A 61 -3.04 18.06 -18.44
N VAL A 62 -4.14 17.65 -19.07
CA VAL A 62 -5.12 18.54 -19.70
C VAL A 62 -5.76 19.44 -18.64
N GLN A 63 -5.53 20.75 -18.78
CA GLN A 63 -5.97 21.79 -17.84
C GLN A 63 -7.12 22.64 -18.38
N CYS A 64 -7.49 22.46 -19.64
CA CYS A 64 -8.64 23.10 -20.27
C CYS A 64 -9.08 22.30 -21.50
N VAL A 65 -10.38 22.24 -21.75
CA VAL A 65 -10.93 21.60 -22.97
C VAL A 65 -11.72 22.65 -23.75
N LEU A 66 -11.38 22.82 -25.02
CA LEU A 66 -12.10 23.64 -25.99
C LEU A 66 -12.83 22.68 -26.92
N ILE A 67 -14.16 22.70 -26.96
CA ILE A 67 -14.94 21.77 -27.79
C ILE A 67 -15.77 22.56 -28.78
N ARG A 68 -15.61 22.25 -30.07
CA ARG A 68 -16.51 22.76 -31.10
C ARG A 68 -17.81 21.99 -31.09
N TRP A 69 -18.91 22.66 -30.75
CA TRP A 69 -20.22 22.06 -30.63
C TRP A 69 -20.69 21.42 -31.95
N GLU A 70 -20.48 22.10 -33.08
CA GLU A 70 -20.94 21.64 -34.39
C GLU A 70 -20.08 20.51 -34.98
N MET A 71 -19.07 20.02 -34.27
CA MET A 71 -18.34 18.82 -34.71
C MET A 71 -19.15 17.54 -34.50
N ASP A 72 -20.15 17.59 -33.62
CA ASP A 72 -21.03 16.47 -33.36
C ASP A 72 -22.21 16.49 -34.33
N THR A 73 -22.24 15.52 -35.23
CA THR A 73 -23.31 15.35 -36.21
C THR A 73 -24.37 14.34 -35.75
N SER A 74 -24.25 13.79 -34.53
CA SER A 74 -25.24 12.87 -33.97
C SER A 74 -26.55 13.59 -33.64
N GLU A 75 -27.64 12.85 -33.58
CA GLU A 75 -28.96 13.40 -33.25
C GLU A 75 -28.92 14.08 -31.87
N GLY A 76 -29.25 15.37 -31.84
CA GLY A 76 -29.22 16.16 -30.60
C GLY A 76 -27.83 16.39 -30.01
N HIS A 77 -26.75 16.15 -30.75
CA HIS A 77 -25.35 16.25 -30.29
C HIS A 77 -25.06 15.32 -29.09
N ALA A 78 -25.55 14.08 -29.17
CA ALA A 78 -25.45 13.07 -28.12
C ALA A 78 -24.00 12.69 -27.76
N ASP A 79 -23.09 12.66 -28.73
CA ASP A 79 -21.70 12.24 -28.50
C ASP A 79 -20.89 13.33 -27.76
N CYS A 80 -21.15 14.61 -28.03
CA CYS A 80 -20.57 15.72 -27.29
C CYS A 80 -21.09 15.76 -25.85
N ILE A 81 -22.39 15.54 -25.66
CA ILE A 81 -22.99 15.41 -24.32
C ILE A 81 -22.32 14.27 -23.56
N LYS A 82 -22.16 13.10 -24.20
CA LYS A 82 -21.51 11.93 -23.61
C LYS A 82 -20.04 12.20 -23.23
N LEU A 83 -19.31 12.94 -24.05
CA LEU A 83 -17.93 13.35 -23.75
C LEU A 83 -17.88 14.25 -22.51
N LEU A 84 -18.76 15.25 -22.43
CA LEU A 84 -18.84 16.19 -21.30
C LEU A 84 -19.20 15.48 -19.99
N VAL A 85 -20.20 14.59 -20.04
CA VAL A 85 -20.60 13.79 -18.87
C VAL A 85 -19.42 12.94 -18.39
N LYS A 86 -18.77 12.20 -19.30
CA LYS A 86 -17.59 11.37 -18.95
C LYS A 86 -16.41 12.17 -18.41
N LEU A 87 -16.17 13.37 -18.94
CA LEU A 87 -15.17 14.28 -18.41
C LEU A 87 -15.51 14.64 -16.96
N ARG A 88 -16.76 14.98 -16.67
CA ARG A 88 -17.22 15.43 -15.35
C ARG A 88 -17.29 14.30 -14.32
N GLU A 89 -17.54 13.07 -14.75
CA GLU A 89 -17.40 11.85 -13.92
C GLU A 89 -15.97 11.66 -13.40
N ARG A 90 -14.95 12.05 -14.18
CA ARG A 90 -13.53 11.92 -13.81
C ARG A 90 -12.95 13.16 -13.17
N ASN A 91 -13.39 14.33 -13.64
CA ASN A 91 -12.85 15.62 -13.24
C ASN A 91 -13.96 16.69 -13.24
N THR A 92 -14.35 17.07 -12.04
CA THR A 92 -15.43 18.03 -11.79
C THR A 92 -15.02 19.49 -12.04
N ARG A 93 -13.73 19.77 -12.29
CA ARG A 93 -13.16 21.13 -12.23
C ARG A 93 -12.42 21.60 -13.47
N VAL A 94 -12.03 20.72 -14.40
CA VAL A 94 -11.33 21.14 -15.63
C VAL A 94 -12.23 22.10 -16.41
N PRO A 95 -11.76 23.30 -16.75
CA PRO A 95 -12.56 24.28 -17.47
C PRO A 95 -12.86 23.81 -18.90
N VAL A 96 -14.14 23.85 -19.26
CA VAL A 96 -14.65 23.49 -20.58
C VAL A 96 -15.21 24.74 -21.27
N PHE A 97 -14.63 25.10 -22.41
CA PHE A 97 -15.13 26.14 -23.29
C PHE A 97 -15.84 25.51 -24.48
N LEU A 98 -17.08 25.90 -24.71
CA LEU A 98 -17.82 25.53 -25.92
C LEU A 98 -17.61 26.58 -27.00
N ILE A 99 -17.03 26.16 -28.11
CA ILE A 99 -16.94 26.94 -29.34
C ILE A 99 -18.20 26.64 -30.14
N SER A 100 -19.03 27.66 -30.39
CA SER A 100 -20.28 27.47 -31.13
C SER A 100 -20.62 28.70 -31.98
N ASP A 101 -21.62 28.57 -32.85
CA ASP A 101 -22.25 29.71 -33.53
C ASP A 101 -23.49 30.25 -32.79
N ARG A 102 -23.78 31.55 -32.96
CA ARG A 102 -24.86 32.23 -32.24
C ARG A 102 -26.25 31.62 -32.53
N THR A 103 -26.40 30.95 -33.66
CA THR A 103 -27.66 30.32 -34.11
C THR A 103 -27.93 28.99 -33.41
N THR A 104 -26.91 28.23 -33.07
CA THR A 104 -27.01 26.95 -32.36
C THR A 104 -26.95 27.12 -30.84
N ALA A 105 -26.40 28.24 -30.35
CA ALA A 105 -26.38 28.65 -28.93
C ALA A 105 -27.72 28.48 -28.19
N SER A 106 -28.83 28.91 -28.81
CA SER A 106 -30.17 28.85 -28.21
C SER A 106 -30.74 27.44 -28.12
N SER A 107 -30.13 26.47 -28.79
CA SER A 107 -30.53 25.06 -28.81
C SER A 107 -29.69 24.17 -27.88
N ILE A 108 -28.70 24.75 -27.19
CA ILE A 108 -27.83 24.02 -26.27
C ILE A 108 -28.64 23.51 -25.06
N PRO A 109 -28.67 22.20 -24.79
CA PRO A 109 -29.43 21.66 -23.66
C PRO A 109 -28.91 22.16 -22.29
N LEU A 110 -29.80 22.26 -21.30
CA LEU A 110 -29.44 22.62 -19.92
C LEU A 110 -28.32 21.72 -19.36
N LEU A 111 -28.35 20.42 -19.68
CA LEU A 111 -27.32 19.46 -19.26
C LEU A 111 -25.93 19.87 -19.74
N VAL A 112 -25.81 20.41 -20.95
CA VAL A 112 -24.55 20.90 -21.50
C VAL A 112 -24.11 22.18 -20.78
N MET A 113 -25.05 23.09 -20.50
CA MET A 113 -24.76 24.31 -19.71
C MET A 113 -24.30 24.01 -18.28
N GLN A 114 -24.73 22.89 -17.69
CA GLN A 114 -24.27 22.44 -16.37
C GLN A 114 -22.84 21.86 -16.40
N HIS A 115 -22.35 21.48 -17.58
CA HIS A 115 -21.03 20.86 -17.74
C HIS A 115 -20.01 21.77 -18.41
N ALA A 116 -20.43 22.75 -19.22
CA ALA A 116 -19.57 23.78 -19.78
C ALA A 116 -19.40 24.97 -18.82
N ASP A 117 -18.19 25.51 -18.75
CA ASP A 117 -17.86 26.64 -17.88
C ASP A 117 -17.94 27.98 -18.63
N ASP A 118 -17.77 27.95 -19.96
CA ASP A 118 -17.68 29.16 -20.77
C ASP A 118 -18.03 28.91 -22.25
N PHE A 119 -18.27 29.99 -23.00
CA PHE A 119 -18.63 29.97 -24.41
C PHE A 119 -17.72 30.90 -25.22
N ILE A 120 -17.32 30.44 -26.41
CA ILE A 120 -16.46 31.16 -27.35
C ILE A 120 -17.21 31.37 -28.66
N TRP A 121 -17.38 32.63 -29.04
CA TRP A 121 -17.94 33.04 -30.33
C TRP A 121 -16.83 33.54 -31.25
N LEU A 122 -16.11 32.62 -31.90
CA LEU A 122 -14.87 32.93 -32.62
C LEU A 122 -14.93 34.11 -33.62
N PRO A 123 -16.00 34.28 -34.44
CA PRO A 123 -16.06 35.41 -35.38
C PRO A 123 -16.44 36.75 -34.75
N GLU A 124 -17.01 36.75 -33.54
CA GLU A 124 -17.50 37.97 -32.86
C GLU A 124 -16.54 38.46 -31.77
N ASP A 125 -15.61 37.61 -31.31
CA ASP A 125 -14.62 37.93 -30.29
C ASP A 125 -13.19 38.08 -30.84
N THR A 126 -12.36 38.83 -30.12
CA THR A 126 -10.93 38.92 -30.45
C THR A 126 -10.15 37.74 -29.87
N SER A 127 -9.25 37.15 -30.66
CA SER A 127 -8.38 36.03 -30.24
C SER A 127 -7.54 36.36 -29.00
N ARG A 128 -7.07 37.61 -28.87
CA ARG A 128 -6.32 38.10 -27.71
C ARG A 128 -7.14 38.08 -26.41
N PHE A 129 -8.43 38.42 -26.48
CA PHE A 129 -9.33 38.37 -25.33
C PHE A 129 -9.63 36.91 -24.95
N LEU A 130 -10.01 36.09 -25.93
CA LEU A 130 -10.32 34.67 -25.73
C LEU A 130 -9.13 33.89 -25.15
N SER A 131 -7.93 34.04 -25.73
CA SER A 131 -6.70 33.42 -25.20
C SER A 131 -6.38 33.86 -23.77
N GLY A 132 -6.69 35.12 -23.41
CA GLY A 132 -6.56 35.62 -22.03
C GLY A 132 -7.55 34.96 -21.07
N ARG A 133 -8.80 34.72 -21.50
CA ARG A 133 -9.80 34.00 -20.70
C ARG A 133 -9.43 32.55 -20.48
N ILE A 134 -8.94 31.87 -21.52
CA ILE A 134 -8.46 30.48 -21.45
C ILE A 134 -7.30 30.38 -20.45
N LEU A 135 -6.29 31.26 -20.55
CA LEU A 135 -5.19 31.32 -19.60
C LEU A 135 -5.68 31.53 -18.16
N ALA A 136 -6.57 32.50 -17.95
CA ALA A 136 -7.10 32.79 -16.61
C ALA A 136 -7.91 31.60 -16.04
N ALA A 137 -8.62 30.86 -16.88
CA ALA A 137 -9.34 29.65 -16.46
C ALA A 137 -8.37 28.52 -16.06
N ILE A 138 -7.31 28.30 -16.85
CA ILE A 138 -6.24 27.36 -16.53
C ILE A 138 -5.57 27.73 -15.20
N GLU A 139 -5.25 29.00 -14.98
CA GLU A 139 -4.63 29.47 -13.74
C GLU A 139 -5.54 29.24 -12.51
N ARG A 140 -6.84 29.55 -12.63
CA ARG A 140 -7.82 29.25 -11.57
C ARG A 140 -7.92 27.75 -11.30
N TYR A 141 -7.94 26.92 -12.35
CA TYR A 141 -7.96 25.48 -12.21
C TYR A 141 -6.74 24.97 -11.45
N ARG A 142 -5.53 25.42 -11.81
CA ARG A 142 -4.29 25.05 -11.13
C ARG A 142 -4.26 25.46 -9.67
N GLN A 143 -4.75 26.66 -9.35
CA GLN A 143 -4.84 27.13 -7.96
C GLN A 143 -5.78 26.25 -7.12
N ALA A 144 -6.88 25.77 -7.71
CA ALA A 144 -7.83 24.90 -7.02
C ALA A 144 -7.37 23.43 -6.97
N ALA A 145 -6.61 22.96 -7.96
CA ALA A 145 -6.21 21.56 -8.10
C ALA A 145 -5.05 21.18 -7.16
N LEU A 146 -4.17 22.13 -6.83
CA LEU A 146 -3.03 21.88 -5.94
C LEU A 146 -3.48 21.90 -4.47
N PRO A 147 -3.13 20.89 -3.67
CA PRO A 147 -3.48 20.87 -2.26
C PRO A 147 -2.60 21.86 -1.45
N PRO A 148 -2.99 22.20 -0.21
CA PRO A 148 -2.48 23.38 0.50
C PRO A 148 -0.95 23.44 0.64
N MET A 149 -0.31 22.35 1.07
CA MET A 149 1.13 22.29 1.32
C MET A 149 1.91 22.25 -0.01
N PHE A 150 1.51 21.39 -0.95
CA PHE A 150 2.20 21.33 -2.24
C PHE A 150 2.03 22.62 -3.06
N GLY A 151 0.83 23.21 -3.04
CA GLY A 151 0.54 24.50 -3.68
C GLY A 151 1.42 25.62 -3.12
N ALA A 152 1.63 25.66 -1.79
CA ALA A 152 2.51 26.62 -1.15
C ALA A 152 3.99 26.42 -1.57
N LEU A 153 4.47 25.17 -1.64
CA LEU A 153 5.82 24.87 -2.16
C LEU A 153 6.00 25.29 -3.62
N VAL A 154 5.02 25.02 -4.48
CA VAL A 154 5.06 25.43 -5.89
C VAL A 154 5.10 26.96 -6.01
N LYS A 155 4.37 27.67 -5.14
CA LYS A 155 4.40 29.14 -5.08
C LYS A 155 5.78 29.65 -4.64
N PHE A 156 6.33 29.11 -3.55
CA PHE A 156 7.66 29.49 -3.06
C PHE A 156 8.76 29.19 -4.08
N ALA A 157 8.70 28.05 -4.77
CA ALA A 157 9.68 27.71 -5.80
C ALA A 157 9.77 28.77 -6.92
N ARG A 158 8.69 29.53 -7.15
CA ARG A 158 8.57 30.58 -8.18
C ARG A 158 8.98 31.99 -7.70
N THR A 159 9.22 32.23 -6.42
CA THR A 159 9.63 33.57 -5.93
C THR A 159 11.12 33.85 -6.08
N TYR A 160 11.94 32.83 -6.42
CA TYR A 160 13.39 32.94 -6.70
C TYR A 160 14.20 33.71 -5.64
N GLU A 161 13.86 33.53 -4.36
CA GLU A 161 14.55 34.21 -3.26
C GLU A 161 15.93 33.61 -2.95
N TYR A 162 16.89 34.47 -2.57
CA TYR A 162 18.20 34.03 -2.08
C TYR A 162 18.08 33.59 -0.61
N SER A 163 18.38 32.32 -0.34
CA SER A 163 18.36 31.76 1.01
C SER A 163 19.69 31.98 1.75
N TRP A 164 19.61 32.57 2.95
CA TRP A 164 20.71 32.69 3.91
C TRP A 164 20.52 31.78 5.14
N HIS A 165 19.72 30.72 4.98
CA HIS A 165 19.31 29.79 6.02
C HIS A 165 19.58 28.34 5.59
N THR A 166 19.36 27.39 6.50
CA THR A 166 19.42 25.95 6.21
C THR A 166 18.32 25.52 5.22
N PRO A 167 18.54 24.47 4.41
CA PRO A 167 19.75 23.62 4.35
C PRO A 167 20.95 24.26 3.65
N GLY A 168 22.17 23.86 4.04
CA GLY A 168 23.42 24.47 3.58
C GLY A 168 23.71 24.33 2.07
N HIS A 169 22.97 23.50 1.34
CA HIS A 169 23.08 23.46 -0.12
C HIS A 169 22.41 24.64 -0.83
N ALA A 170 21.61 25.45 -0.13
CA ALA A 170 20.96 26.67 -0.63
C ALA A 170 20.27 26.46 -1.98
N GLY A 171 19.23 25.63 -2.00
CA GLY A 171 18.49 25.30 -3.22
C GLY A 171 19.27 24.45 -4.24
N GLY A 172 20.42 23.90 -3.83
CA GLY A 172 21.26 23.01 -4.64
C GLY A 172 22.53 23.68 -5.17
N THR A 173 22.69 24.99 -4.94
CA THR A 173 23.86 25.79 -5.34
C THR A 173 25.18 25.20 -4.87
N ALA A 174 25.25 24.60 -3.67
CA ALA A 174 26.49 23.99 -3.18
C ALA A 174 26.92 22.77 -4.01
N PHE A 175 25.96 21.99 -4.52
CA PHE A 175 26.25 20.82 -5.36
C PHE A 175 26.90 21.21 -6.69
N LEU A 176 26.62 22.40 -7.21
CA LEU A 176 27.22 22.91 -8.45
C LEU A 176 28.73 23.17 -8.33
N LYS A 177 29.30 23.10 -7.12
CA LYS A 177 30.72 23.41 -6.85
C LYS A 177 31.66 22.20 -7.01
N SER A 178 31.15 21.00 -7.33
CA SER A 178 31.98 19.82 -7.59
C SER A 178 31.39 18.96 -8.71
N THR A 179 32.22 18.15 -9.37
CA THR A 179 31.76 17.26 -10.46
C THR A 179 30.73 16.25 -9.98
N ALA A 180 30.99 15.62 -8.82
CA ALA A 180 30.05 14.68 -8.23
C ALA A 180 28.73 15.37 -7.81
N GLY A 181 28.82 16.57 -7.24
CA GLY A 181 27.64 17.35 -6.88
C GLY A 181 26.84 17.80 -8.10
N ARG A 182 27.50 18.20 -9.20
CA ARG A 182 26.82 18.57 -10.44
C ARG A 182 26.04 17.39 -11.01
N ALA A 183 26.63 16.19 -11.03
CA ALA A 183 25.93 14.97 -11.44
C ALA A 183 24.72 14.69 -10.53
N PHE A 184 24.85 14.87 -9.22
CA PHE A 184 23.73 14.74 -8.27
C PHE A 184 22.61 15.76 -8.55
N TYR A 185 22.98 17.02 -8.77
CA TYR A 185 22.04 18.10 -9.09
C TYR A 185 21.30 17.84 -10.40
N GLU A 186 21.99 17.39 -11.44
CA GLU A 186 21.38 17.07 -12.74
C GLU A 186 20.48 15.82 -12.67
N PHE A 187 20.86 14.82 -11.87
CA PHE A 187 20.06 13.61 -11.67
C PHE A 187 18.74 13.89 -10.94
N PHE A 188 18.78 14.61 -9.82
CA PHE A 188 17.59 14.89 -9.01
C PHE A 188 16.79 16.10 -9.50
N GLY A 189 17.44 17.06 -10.16
CA GLY A 189 16.84 18.27 -10.67
C GLY A 189 16.68 19.38 -9.62
N GLU A 190 16.60 20.61 -10.13
CA GLU A 190 16.56 21.83 -9.32
C GLU A 190 15.33 21.90 -8.39
N ASN A 191 14.15 21.51 -8.88
CA ASN A 191 12.89 21.67 -8.13
C ASN A 191 12.90 20.90 -6.81
N LEU A 192 13.45 19.68 -6.79
CA LEU A 192 13.56 18.90 -5.55
C LEU A 192 14.44 19.66 -4.54
N LEU A 193 15.61 20.13 -4.98
CA LEU A 193 16.59 20.80 -4.13
C LEU A 193 16.14 22.19 -3.68
N ARG A 194 15.33 22.90 -4.48
CA ARG A 194 14.69 24.16 -4.07
C ARG A 194 13.53 23.96 -3.11
N SER A 195 12.88 22.80 -3.14
CA SER A 195 11.80 22.44 -2.21
C SER A 195 12.29 21.88 -0.88
N ASP A 196 13.58 21.55 -0.77
CA ASP A 196 14.21 21.15 0.48
C ASP A 196 14.52 22.40 1.34
N LEU A 197 13.59 22.71 2.23
CA LEU A 197 13.53 23.94 3.00
C LEU A 197 13.54 23.66 4.51
N SER A 198 13.69 24.72 5.29
CA SER A 198 13.57 24.66 6.75
C SER A 198 12.48 25.60 7.24
N ILE A 199 12.16 25.48 8.53
CA ILE A 199 11.20 26.35 9.24
C ILE A 199 11.52 27.85 9.13
N SER A 200 12.73 28.21 8.69
CA SER A 200 13.12 29.59 8.38
C SER A 200 12.20 30.24 7.32
N VAL A 201 11.56 29.43 6.48
CA VAL A 201 10.54 29.89 5.52
C VAL A 201 9.18 29.97 6.23
N GLY A 202 8.98 31.05 6.99
CA GLY A 202 7.82 31.20 7.88
C GLY A 202 6.45 31.13 7.18
N GLU A 203 6.37 31.43 5.87
CA GLU A 203 5.11 31.32 5.12
C GLU A 203 4.60 29.88 4.93
N LEU A 204 5.46 28.87 5.09
CA LEU A 204 5.08 27.45 5.00
C LEU A 204 4.61 26.87 6.35
N GLY A 205 4.81 27.62 7.44
CA GLY A 205 4.50 27.15 8.79
C GLY A 205 5.49 26.08 9.28
N SER A 206 5.02 25.21 10.17
CA SER A 206 5.84 24.21 10.86
C SER A 206 5.07 22.91 10.99
N LEU A 207 5.76 21.79 10.70
CA LEU A 207 5.21 20.44 10.91
C LEU A 207 4.99 20.16 12.39
N LEU A 208 5.95 20.54 13.24
CA LEU A 208 5.87 20.25 14.68
C LEU A 208 4.82 21.09 15.40
N ASP A 209 4.46 22.25 14.83
CA ASP A 209 3.40 23.12 15.35
C ASP A 209 2.05 22.92 14.64
N HIS A 210 2.00 22.03 13.63
CA HIS A 210 0.80 21.78 12.81
C HIS A 210 0.16 23.06 12.25
N SER A 211 1.02 23.97 11.76
CA SER A 211 0.65 25.34 11.42
C SER A 211 0.84 25.66 9.93
N GLY A 212 0.32 26.82 9.50
CA GLY A 212 0.45 27.27 8.11
C GLY A 212 -0.15 26.30 7.08
N PRO A 213 0.37 26.31 5.84
CA PRO A 213 0.02 25.34 4.80
C PRO A 213 0.16 23.86 5.21
N ILE A 214 1.14 23.51 6.06
CA ILE A 214 1.31 22.14 6.54
C ILE A 214 0.08 21.69 7.34
N GLY A 215 -0.32 22.47 8.36
CA GLY A 215 -1.53 22.18 9.14
C GLY A 215 -2.83 22.26 8.33
N GLN A 216 -2.86 23.06 7.27
CA GLN A 216 -3.99 23.07 6.33
C GLN A 216 -4.06 21.76 5.52
N GLY A 217 -2.92 21.23 5.07
CA GLY A 217 -2.82 19.92 4.43
C GLY A 217 -3.28 18.79 5.35
N GLU A 218 -2.87 18.81 6.62
CA GLU A 218 -3.32 17.84 7.62
C GLU A 218 -4.84 17.86 7.85
N ARG A 219 -5.45 19.05 7.93
CA ARG A 219 -6.91 19.20 8.00
C ARG A 219 -7.61 18.74 6.71
N TYR A 220 -7.01 19.02 5.56
CA TYR A 220 -7.50 18.55 4.27
C TYR A 220 -7.48 17.02 4.19
N ALA A 221 -6.37 16.39 4.58
CA ALA A 221 -6.25 14.94 4.68
C ALA A 221 -7.27 14.35 5.66
N ALA A 222 -7.48 14.96 6.83
CA ALA A 222 -8.49 14.50 7.78
C ALA A 222 -9.91 14.48 7.17
N LYS A 223 -10.27 15.49 6.37
CA LYS A 223 -11.53 15.54 5.64
C LYS A 223 -11.63 14.40 4.61
N VAL A 224 -10.59 14.22 3.78
CA VAL A 224 -10.58 13.20 2.72
C VAL A 224 -10.65 11.79 3.33
N PHE A 225 -9.85 11.53 4.37
CA PHE A 225 -9.75 10.22 5.02
C PHE A 225 -10.81 9.97 6.09
N GLY A 226 -11.72 10.93 6.36
CA GLY A 226 -12.83 10.74 7.29
C GLY A 226 -12.42 10.62 8.76
N ALA A 227 -11.41 11.38 9.16
CA ALA A 227 -10.88 11.44 10.51
C ALA A 227 -11.23 12.79 11.19
N HIS A 228 -11.20 12.85 12.52
CA HIS A 228 -11.26 14.12 13.24
C HIS A 228 -9.97 14.91 13.08
N ARG A 229 -8.83 14.20 13.13
CA ARG A 229 -7.49 14.78 13.03
C ARG A 229 -6.60 13.87 12.19
N THR A 230 -5.66 14.46 11.46
CA THR A 230 -4.61 13.72 10.74
C THR A 230 -3.27 14.40 10.97
N TYR A 231 -2.22 13.60 11.11
CA TYR A 231 -0.84 14.06 11.27
C TYR A 231 0.00 13.50 10.12
N TYR A 232 0.78 14.35 9.46
CA TYR A 232 1.78 13.87 8.51
C TYR A 232 2.99 13.34 9.26
N VAL A 233 3.60 12.26 8.76
CA VAL A 233 4.76 11.61 9.39
C VAL A 233 5.82 11.38 8.32
N THR A 234 7.06 11.75 8.62
CA THR A 234 8.18 11.74 7.66
C THR A 234 9.19 10.61 7.91
N ASN A 235 8.86 9.66 8.80
CA ASN A 235 9.69 8.50 9.11
C ASN A 235 8.89 7.17 9.12
N GLY A 236 7.90 7.10 8.23
CA GLY A 236 7.04 5.94 7.96
C GLY A 236 6.08 5.58 9.09
N SER A 237 5.22 4.58 8.86
CA SER A 237 4.33 4.06 9.92
C SER A 237 5.11 3.48 11.11
N SER A 238 6.41 3.22 10.94
CA SER A 238 7.28 2.83 12.04
C SER A 238 7.36 3.90 13.13
N MET A 239 7.47 5.18 12.74
CA MET A 239 7.33 6.28 13.69
C MET A 239 5.90 6.41 14.17
N SER A 240 4.91 6.31 13.27
CA SER A 240 3.50 6.48 13.59
C SER A 240 3.03 5.57 14.74
N ASN A 241 3.39 4.28 14.69
CA ASN A 241 3.05 3.31 15.74
C ASN A 241 3.69 3.67 17.09
N ARG A 242 4.94 4.15 17.08
CA ARG A 242 5.65 4.59 18.30
C ARG A 242 4.97 5.81 18.91
N VAL A 243 4.64 6.80 18.10
CA VAL A 243 3.95 8.02 18.55
C VAL A 243 2.63 7.68 19.24
N ILE A 244 1.79 6.84 18.62
CA ILE A 244 0.48 6.49 19.16
C ILE A 244 0.62 5.71 20.47
N LEU A 245 1.46 4.69 20.50
CA LEU A 245 1.57 3.84 21.70
C LEU A 245 2.21 4.62 22.86
N MET A 246 3.26 5.41 22.61
CA MET A 246 3.90 6.27 23.62
C MET A 246 2.96 7.38 24.15
N ALA A 247 2.03 7.86 23.31
CA ALA A 247 1.03 8.81 23.77
C ALA A 247 -0.05 8.17 24.67
N SER A 248 -0.22 6.85 24.56
CA SER A 248 -1.32 6.11 25.17
C SER A 248 -0.93 5.26 26.38
N VAL A 249 0.29 4.70 26.41
CA VAL A 249 0.72 3.65 27.34
C VAL A 249 1.99 4.07 28.05
N THR A 250 2.07 3.78 29.35
CA THR A 250 3.26 3.99 30.17
C THR A 250 3.76 2.68 30.77
N ARG A 251 4.91 2.74 31.45
CA ARG A 251 5.55 1.57 32.04
C ARG A 251 4.59 0.81 32.95
N ASN A 252 4.61 -0.52 32.85
CA ASN A 252 3.79 -1.43 33.66
C ASN A 252 2.27 -1.33 33.43
N GLN A 253 1.82 -0.67 32.36
CA GLN A 253 0.43 -0.73 31.90
C GLN A 253 0.27 -1.78 30.80
N ILE A 254 -0.90 -2.43 30.76
CA ILE A 254 -1.20 -3.48 29.80
C ILE A 254 -1.61 -2.87 28.45
N ALA A 255 -1.00 -3.35 27.37
CA ALA A 255 -1.43 -3.09 26.00
C ALA A 255 -1.80 -4.41 25.30
N LEU A 256 -2.98 -4.47 24.70
CA LEU A 256 -3.41 -5.61 23.89
C LEU A 256 -2.71 -5.50 22.52
N CYS A 257 -1.95 -6.50 22.14
CA CYS A 257 -1.12 -6.45 20.94
C CYS A 257 -1.42 -7.63 20.03
N ASP A 258 -1.81 -7.38 18.79
CA ASP A 258 -1.80 -8.42 17.76
C ASP A 258 -0.43 -9.09 17.70
N ARG A 259 -0.38 -10.42 17.79
CA ARG A 259 0.89 -11.17 17.67
C ARG A 259 1.47 -11.05 16.25
N ASN A 260 0.62 -10.82 15.25
CA ASN A 260 0.99 -10.43 13.89
C ASN A 260 1.22 -8.92 13.81
N CYS A 261 2.07 -8.40 14.70
CA CYS A 261 2.45 -6.99 14.67
C CYS A 261 3.76 -6.78 13.92
N HIS A 262 3.87 -5.62 13.28
CA HIS A 262 5.11 -5.19 12.65
C HIS A 262 6.19 -4.90 13.71
N LYS A 263 7.47 -5.02 13.35
CA LYS A 263 8.62 -4.73 14.22
C LYS A 263 8.56 -3.34 14.88
N SER A 264 7.87 -2.37 14.27
CA SER A 264 7.65 -1.06 14.89
C SER A 264 6.77 -1.10 16.13
N ALA A 265 5.81 -2.03 16.22
CA ALA A 265 5.00 -2.24 17.41
C ALA A 265 5.86 -2.83 18.55
N GLU A 266 6.74 -3.80 18.26
CA GLU A 266 7.73 -4.31 19.23
C GLU A 266 8.58 -3.16 19.79
N HIS A 267 9.13 -2.31 18.92
CA HIS A 267 9.89 -1.14 19.36
C HIS A 267 9.02 -0.18 20.19
N ALA A 268 7.76 0.04 19.81
CA ALA A 268 6.86 0.91 20.54
C ALA A 268 6.60 0.37 21.96
N MET A 269 6.36 -0.94 22.11
CA MET A 269 6.19 -1.60 23.42
C MET A 269 7.45 -1.48 24.27
N THR A 270 8.62 -1.65 23.65
CA THR A 270 9.93 -1.51 24.31
C THR A 270 10.14 -0.08 24.82
N LEU A 271 9.81 0.93 24.01
CA LEU A 271 10.01 2.34 24.35
C LEU A 271 9.02 2.82 25.43
N SER A 272 7.76 2.38 25.39
CA SER A 272 6.74 2.78 26.36
C SER A 272 6.84 2.04 27.69
N GLY A 273 7.50 0.87 27.70
CA GLY A 273 7.51 -0.04 28.83
C GLY A 273 6.17 -0.74 29.06
N ALA A 274 5.33 -0.81 28.01
CA ALA A 274 4.07 -1.54 28.05
C ALA A 274 4.29 -3.01 28.40
N ILE A 275 3.34 -3.60 29.12
CA ILE A 275 3.22 -5.05 29.28
C ILE A 275 2.37 -5.56 28.12
N PRO A 276 2.96 -6.23 27.11
CA PRO A 276 2.18 -6.73 25.99
C PRO A 276 1.39 -7.95 26.41
N THR A 277 0.08 -7.92 26.17
CA THR A 277 -0.79 -9.10 26.21
C THR A 277 -1.20 -9.42 24.78
N TYR A 278 -0.77 -10.58 24.26
CA TYR A 278 -0.91 -10.88 22.86
C TYR A 278 -2.30 -11.41 22.48
N LEU A 279 -2.84 -10.89 21.39
CA LEU A 279 -4.00 -11.42 20.68
C LEU A 279 -3.47 -12.32 19.56
N VAL A 280 -3.67 -13.63 19.69
CA VAL A 280 -3.06 -14.62 18.79
C VAL A 280 -3.97 -14.84 17.56
N PRO A 281 -3.49 -14.57 16.33
CA PRO A 281 -4.26 -14.82 15.11
C PRO A 281 -4.26 -16.30 14.73
N THR A 282 -5.20 -16.66 13.86
CA THR A 282 -5.20 -17.99 13.20
C THR A 282 -4.14 -18.08 12.11
N ARG A 283 -3.94 -19.28 11.56
CA ARG A 283 -3.02 -19.54 10.43
C ARG A 283 -3.55 -20.71 9.61
N ASN A 284 -3.33 -20.70 8.30
CA ASN A 284 -3.72 -21.81 7.41
C ASN A 284 -2.55 -22.70 7.01
N ARG A 285 -2.84 -23.73 6.22
CA ARG A 285 -1.89 -24.72 5.69
C ARG A 285 -0.71 -24.14 4.89
N TYR A 286 -0.88 -22.98 4.28
CA TYR A 286 0.18 -22.31 3.50
C TYR A 286 1.07 -21.42 4.36
N GLY A 287 0.78 -21.32 5.65
CA GLY A 287 1.41 -20.36 6.52
C GLY A 287 0.97 -18.92 6.26
N ILE A 288 -0.22 -18.72 5.70
CA ILE A 288 -0.84 -17.39 5.67
C ILE A 288 -1.44 -17.13 7.05
N ILE A 289 -1.15 -15.94 7.59
CA ILE A 289 -1.73 -15.49 8.86
C ILE A 289 -3.18 -15.09 8.63
N GLY A 290 -4.06 -15.73 9.40
CA GLY A 290 -5.50 -15.49 9.42
C GLY A 290 -5.90 -14.35 10.35
N PRO A 291 -7.21 -14.14 10.52
CA PRO A 291 -7.69 -13.15 11.46
C PRO A 291 -7.52 -13.61 12.92
N ILE A 292 -7.45 -12.66 13.85
CA ILE A 292 -7.76 -12.89 15.27
C ILE A 292 -9.26 -13.19 15.38
N LEU A 293 -9.62 -14.28 16.03
CA LEU A 293 -11.02 -14.71 16.12
C LEU A 293 -11.83 -13.84 17.10
N PRO A 294 -13.14 -13.62 16.86
CA PRO A 294 -14.01 -12.85 17.74
C PRO A 294 -13.96 -13.26 19.22
N GLN A 295 -13.82 -14.56 19.51
CA GLN A 295 -13.72 -15.10 20.87
C GLN A 295 -12.46 -14.63 21.60
N THR A 296 -11.38 -14.34 20.87
CA THR A 296 -10.14 -13.78 21.44
C THR A 296 -10.29 -12.29 21.74
N LEU A 297 -11.15 -11.59 20.99
CA LEU A 297 -11.39 -10.16 21.12
C LEU A 297 -12.48 -9.81 22.15
N SER A 298 -13.30 -10.77 22.59
CA SER A 298 -14.35 -10.54 23.59
C SER A 298 -13.76 -10.19 24.96
N ALA A 299 -14.56 -9.59 25.84
CA ALA A 299 -14.14 -9.28 27.21
C ALA A 299 -13.62 -10.50 27.98
N GLU A 300 -14.24 -11.67 27.80
CA GLU A 300 -13.77 -12.93 28.40
C GLU A 300 -12.44 -13.39 27.82
N GLY A 301 -12.28 -13.31 26.49
CA GLY A 301 -11.04 -13.65 25.79
C GLY A 301 -9.87 -12.78 26.24
N VAL A 302 -10.10 -11.47 26.31
CA VAL A 302 -9.12 -10.49 26.81
C VAL A 302 -8.77 -10.77 28.27
N LYS A 303 -9.76 -10.99 29.14
CA LYS A 303 -9.53 -11.32 30.54
C LYS A 303 -8.71 -12.60 30.71
N ALA A 304 -8.98 -13.62 29.90
CA ALA A 304 -8.22 -14.87 29.90
C ALA A 304 -6.77 -14.64 29.44
N ALA A 305 -6.57 -13.86 28.37
CA ALA A 305 -5.24 -13.53 27.87
C ALA A 305 -4.41 -12.77 28.93
N ILE A 306 -5.01 -11.81 29.63
CA ILE A 306 -4.36 -11.06 30.72
C ILE A 306 -4.02 -11.98 31.89
N ALA A 307 -4.95 -12.83 32.31
CA ALA A 307 -4.74 -13.75 33.43
C ALA A 307 -3.62 -14.76 33.16
N ASN A 308 -3.44 -15.15 31.89
CA ASN A 308 -2.40 -16.08 31.46
C ASN A 308 -1.06 -15.40 31.13
N ASN A 309 -0.96 -14.06 31.23
CA ASN A 309 0.26 -13.34 30.91
C ASN A 309 1.23 -13.34 32.12
N PRO A 310 2.39 -14.01 32.03
CA PRO A 310 3.35 -14.11 33.13
C PRO A 310 3.98 -12.77 33.54
N LEU A 311 3.90 -11.75 32.67
CA LEU A 311 4.38 -10.40 32.98
C LEU A 311 3.40 -9.61 33.87
N VAL A 312 2.14 -10.04 33.97
CA VAL A 312 1.11 -9.40 34.81
C VAL A 312 1.25 -9.91 36.25
N LYS A 313 2.25 -9.39 36.95
CA LYS A 313 2.60 -9.76 38.33
C LYS A 313 1.73 -9.01 39.36
N LYS A 314 1.82 -9.41 40.64
CA LYS A 314 1.11 -8.73 41.74
C LYS A 314 1.45 -7.23 41.78
N GLY A 315 0.41 -6.39 41.77
CA GLY A 315 0.55 -4.93 41.78
C GLY A 315 0.44 -4.27 40.40
N ILE A 316 0.37 -5.05 39.33
CA ILE A 316 0.01 -4.57 37.99
C ILE A 316 -1.52 -4.42 37.91
N ASP A 317 -1.98 -3.27 37.45
CA ASP A 317 -3.39 -3.04 37.15
C ASP A 317 -3.78 -3.88 35.90
N PRO A 318 -4.75 -4.80 36.01
CA PRO A 318 -5.14 -5.65 34.89
C PRO A 318 -5.96 -4.91 33.82
N THR A 319 -6.30 -3.63 33.99
CA THR A 319 -7.05 -2.86 32.98
C THR A 319 -6.16 -2.51 31.78
N PRO A 320 -6.44 -3.03 30.56
CA PRO A 320 -5.71 -2.63 29.37
C PRO A 320 -6.07 -1.20 28.97
N VAL A 321 -5.07 -0.44 28.48
CA VAL A 321 -5.24 0.99 28.14
C VAL A 321 -5.18 1.29 26.65
N HIS A 322 -4.72 0.32 25.84
CA HIS A 322 -4.59 0.45 24.40
C HIS A 322 -4.65 -0.94 23.74
N ALA A 323 -5.26 -1.04 22.57
CA ALA A 323 -5.15 -2.22 21.71
C ALA A 323 -4.63 -1.85 20.32
N ILE A 324 -3.69 -2.63 19.79
CA ILE A 324 -3.19 -2.51 18.41
C ILE A 324 -3.52 -3.78 17.61
N VAL A 325 -4.17 -3.61 16.46
CA VAL A 325 -4.58 -4.70 15.53
C VAL A 325 -4.12 -4.36 14.11
N THR A 326 -3.48 -5.30 13.42
CA THR A 326 -3.04 -5.09 12.04
C THR A 326 -4.22 -5.31 11.07
N ASN A 327 -4.62 -4.29 10.29
CA ASN A 327 -5.73 -4.39 9.33
C ASN A 327 -5.46 -3.60 8.03
N SER A 328 -5.37 -4.22 6.86
CA SER A 328 -5.43 -5.66 6.59
C SER A 328 -4.19 -6.39 7.08
N THR A 329 -4.26 -7.72 7.14
CA THR A 329 -3.04 -8.53 7.18
C THR A 329 -2.21 -8.31 5.90
N TYR A 330 -0.95 -8.77 5.91
CA TYR A 330 -0.04 -8.66 4.77
C TYR A 330 -0.60 -9.33 3.51
N ASP A 331 -1.19 -10.51 3.66
CA ASP A 331 -1.79 -11.30 2.58
C ASP A 331 -3.21 -10.82 2.19
N GLY A 332 -3.68 -9.70 2.77
CA GLY A 332 -4.93 -9.04 2.36
C GLY A 332 -6.19 -9.47 3.08
N LEU A 333 -6.09 -10.03 4.29
CA LEU A 333 -7.29 -10.30 5.09
C LEU A 333 -7.76 -9.04 5.80
N THR A 334 -9.01 -8.66 5.55
CA THR A 334 -9.62 -7.41 6.02
C THR A 334 -10.73 -7.74 7.01
N TYR A 335 -10.63 -7.16 8.21
CA TYR A 335 -11.59 -7.41 9.29
C TYR A 335 -12.88 -6.63 9.06
N ASN A 336 -13.99 -7.14 9.58
CA ASN A 336 -15.16 -6.33 9.88
C ASN A 336 -14.79 -5.44 11.09
N VAL A 337 -14.46 -4.18 10.82
CA VAL A 337 -13.91 -3.26 11.82
C VAL A 337 -14.97 -2.89 12.86
N THR A 338 -16.24 -2.76 12.49
CA THR A 338 -17.30 -2.48 13.47
C THR A 338 -17.42 -3.62 14.48
N ARG A 339 -17.31 -4.87 14.02
CA ARG A 339 -17.32 -6.04 14.91
C ARG A 339 -16.11 -6.06 15.84
N VAL A 340 -14.93 -5.67 15.36
CA VAL A 340 -13.72 -5.54 16.20
C VAL A 340 -13.88 -4.41 17.23
N GLU A 341 -14.43 -3.27 16.83
CA GLU A 341 -14.73 -2.14 17.71
C GLU A 341 -15.72 -2.52 18.83
N ASP A 342 -16.77 -3.27 18.49
CA ASP A 342 -17.77 -3.74 19.45
C ASP A 342 -17.12 -4.65 20.50
N LEU A 343 -16.32 -5.63 20.07
CA LEU A 343 -15.71 -6.63 20.95
C LEU A 343 -14.62 -6.03 21.84
N LEU A 344 -13.60 -5.40 21.25
CA LEU A 344 -12.50 -4.84 22.02
C LEU A 344 -12.92 -3.58 22.79
N GLY A 345 -13.91 -2.85 22.29
CA GLY A 345 -14.47 -1.67 22.95
C GLY A 345 -15.08 -1.96 24.32
N GLU A 346 -15.39 -3.21 24.65
CA GLU A 346 -15.81 -3.60 26.02
C GLU A 346 -14.63 -3.62 27.01
N SER A 347 -13.42 -3.83 26.50
CA SER A 347 -12.21 -4.01 27.32
C SER A 347 -11.30 -2.79 27.34
N VAL A 348 -11.31 -1.96 26.29
CA VAL A 348 -10.37 -0.84 26.14
C VAL A 348 -11.02 0.38 25.48
N ASP A 349 -10.57 1.57 25.85
CA ASP A 349 -11.08 2.83 25.30
C ASP A 349 -10.37 3.32 24.05
N ARG A 350 -9.21 2.72 23.71
CA ARG A 350 -8.35 3.17 22.61
C ARG A 350 -7.96 1.98 21.72
N LEU A 351 -8.38 2.05 20.46
CA LEU A 351 -8.12 1.05 19.43
C LEU A 351 -7.24 1.66 18.35
N HIS A 352 -6.17 0.97 17.99
CA HIS A 352 -5.26 1.36 16.93
C HIS A 352 -5.25 0.27 15.87
N PHE A 353 -5.76 0.60 14.69
CA PHE A 353 -5.63 -0.24 13.51
C PHE A 353 -4.34 0.12 12.77
N ASP A 354 -3.39 -0.80 12.69
CA ASP A 354 -2.22 -0.62 11.84
C ASP A 354 -2.60 -0.93 10.38
N GLU A 355 -3.04 0.12 9.68
CA GLU A 355 -3.48 0.10 8.28
C GLU A 355 -2.36 0.45 7.30
N ALA A 356 -1.11 0.10 7.63
CA ALA A 356 0.05 0.47 6.82
C ALA A 356 -0.09 0.02 5.35
N TRP A 357 -0.72 -1.15 5.12
CA TRP A 357 -0.97 -1.74 3.81
C TRP A 357 -2.35 -1.39 3.22
N TYR A 358 -3.14 -0.54 3.86
CA TYR A 358 -4.58 -0.48 3.60
C TYR A 358 -5.16 0.93 3.50
N GLY A 359 -4.31 1.93 3.23
CA GLY A 359 -4.71 3.35 3.18
C GLY A 359 -5.71 3.73 2.08
N TYR A 360 -5.99 2.87 1.11
CA TYR A 360 -6.94 3.13 0.03
C TYR A 360 -8.38 2.68 0.33
N ALA A 361 -8.59 1.88 1.38
CA ALA A 361 -9.83 1.14 1.60
C ALA A 361 -11.07 2.04 1.63
N ARG A 362 -10.96 3.21 2.28
CA ARG A 362 -12.05 4.19 2.38
C ARG A 362 -12.61 4.64 1.03
N PHE A 363 -11.80 4.62 -0.01
CA PHE A 363 -12.16 5.21 -1.30
C PHE A 363 -12.89 4.23 -2.22
N ASN A 364 -13.12 2.98 -1.79
CA ASN A 364 -13.87 2.01 -2.57
C ASN A 364 -15.04 1.40 -1.77
N PRO A 365 -16.28 1.41 -2.30
CA PRO A 365 -17.44 0.82 -1.61
C PRO A 365 -17.29 -0.66 -1.24
N LEU A 366 -16.45 -1.42 -1.96
CA LEU A 366 -16.20 -2.84 -1.67
C LEU A 366 -15.70 -3.07 -0.23
N TYR A 367 -15.00 -2.09 0.36
CA TYR A 367 -14.41 -2.19 1.69
C TYR A 367 -15.24 -1.53 2.81
N THR A 368 -16.51 -1.21 2.54
CA THR A 368 -17.40 -0.56 3.52
C THR A 368 -17.43 -1.35 4.85
N GLY A 369 -17.16 -0.66 5.97
CA GLY A 369 -17.12 -1.26 7.31
C GLY A 369 -15.88 -2.11 7.61
N ARG A 370 -14.87 -2.11 6.72
CA ARG A 370 -13.65 -2.92 6.85
C ARG A 370 -12.36 -2.14 7.11
N HIS A 371 -12.47 -0.84 7.38
CA HIS A 371 -11.34 0.04 7.69
C HIS A 371 -11.69 0.96 8.87
N ALA A 372 -10.68 1.42 9.60
CA ALA A 372 -10.81 2.18 10.85
C ALA A 372 -11.61 3.47 10.69
N MET A 373 -11.38 4.21 9.61
CA MET A 373 -12.06 5.48 9.34
C MET A 373 -13.37 5.27 8.54
N HIS A 374 -14.19 4.27 8.90
CA HIS A 374 -15.46 3.91 8.21
C HIS A 374 -16.59 4.91 8.45
N GLY A 375 -17.48 5.14 7.49
CA GLY A 375 -18.59 6.09 7.67
C GLY A 375 -18.16 7.56 7.85
N ASN A 376 -19.02 8.37 8.46
CA ASN A 376 -18.80 9.81 8.66
C ASN A 376 -18.20 10.07 10.05
N PRO A 377 -17.11 10.85 10.18
CA PRO A 377 -16.55 11.22 11.48
C PRO A 377 -17.58 11.87 12.43
N ALA A 378 -18.56 12.62 11.91
CA ALA A 378 -19.59 13.26 12.73
C ALA A 378 -20.48 12.27 13.51
N ASP A 379 -20.53 11.00 13.09
CA ASP A 379 -21.31 9.93 13.74
C ASP A 379 -20.48 9.12 14.76
N HIS A 380 -19.23 9.53 15.01
CA HIS A 380 -18.33 8.92 15.99
C HIS A 380 -18.34 9.74 17.28
N ASP A 381 -19.11 9.29 18.27
CA ASP A 381 -19.30 10.01 19.52
C ASP A 381 -18.54 9.38 20.71
N LYS A 382 -18.73 9.96 21.89
CA LYS A 382 -18.09 9.51 23.14
C LYS A 382 -18.62 8.17 23.67
N SER A 383 -19.58 7.53 23.01
CA SER A 383 -20.00 6.17 23.38
C SER A 383 -19.07 5.10 22.79
N LYS A 384 -18.35 5.41 21.72
CA LYS A 384 -17.44 4.52 21.00
C LYS A 384 -15.99 4.68 21.49
N PRO A 385 -15.11 3.68 21.32
CA PRO A 385 -13.69 3.85 21.62
C PRO A 385 -13.06 4.95 20.75
N THR A 386 -11.98 5.57 21.23
CA THR A 386 -11.11 6.40 20.40
C THR A 386 -10.34 5.49 19.44
N VAL A 387 -10.39 5.80 18.15
CA VAL A 387 -9.78 4.99 17.09
C VAL A 387 -8.61 5.72 16.44
N PHE A 388 -7.49 5.01 16.26
CA PHE A 388 -6.32 5.44 15.51
C PHE A 388 -6.14 4.55 14.28
N ALA A 389 -5.71 5.13 13.17
CA ALA A 389 -5.25 4.39 12.01
C ALA A 389 -3.88 4.89 11.56
N THR A 390 -2.94 3.99 11.33
CA THR A 390 -1.62 4.32 10.76
C THR A 390 -1.52 3.82 9.34
N GLN A 391 -1.24 4.73 8.41
CA GLN A 391 -1.15 4.37 6.99
C GLN A 391 0.24 4.71 6.47
N SER A 392 0.90 3.75 5.82
CA SER A 392 2.13 4.02 5.08
C SER A 392 1.73 4.47 3.69
N THR A 393 1.61 5.79 3.51
CA THR A 393 1.12 6.39 2.27
C THR A 393 1.93 5.90 1.06
N HIS A 394 3.23 5.70 1.22
CA HIS A 394 4.12 5.23 0.16
C HIS A 394 3.98 3.75 -0.25
N LYS A 395 3.23 2.93 0.51
CA LYS A 395 3.10 1.50 0.18
C LYS A 395 2.10 1.27 -0.95
N LEU A 396 0.85 1.70 -0.75
CA LEU A 396 -0.26 1.41 -1.66
C LEU A 396 -1.08 2.63 -2.07
N LEU A 397 -0.68 3.82 -1.59
CA LEU A 397 -1.04 5.09 -2.22
C LEU A 397 0.19 5.65 -2.96
N ALA A 398 0.12 6.88 -3.46
CA ALA A 398 1.19 7.52 -4.21
C ALA A 398 1.91 8.57 -3.35
N ALA A 399 2.99 8.17 -2.68
CA ALA A 399 3.83 9.08 -1.91
C ALA A 399 5.30 8.61 -1.85
N LEU A 400 6.21 9.51 -1.50
CA LEU A 400 7.63 9.17 -1.33
C LEU A 400 7.83 8.25 -0.14
N SER A 401 8.80 7.32 -0.21
CA SER A 401 9.18 6.48 0.93
C SER A 401 9.37 7.33 2.19
N GLN A 402 9.07 6.73 3.35
CA GLN A 402 8.94 7.40 4.65
C GLN A 402 7.68 8.26 4.85
N ALA A 403 6.90 8.57 3.81
CA ALA A 403 5.59 9.21 3.97
C ALA A 403 4.62 8.30 4.72
N SER A 404 4.00 8.82 5.77
CA SER A 404 2.93 8.16 6.52
C SER A 404 1.93 9.18 7.06
N MET A 405 0.72 8.72 7.35
CA MET A 405 -0.31 9.50 8.02
C MET A 405 -0.82 8.75 9.26
N ILE A 406 -1.04 9.51 10.34
CA ILE A 406 -1.81 9.05 11.51
C ILE A 406 -3.19 9.70 11.42
N HIS A 407 -4.24 8.89 11.43
CA HIS A 407 -5.63 9.35 11.48
C HIS A 407 -6.22 9.08 12.86
N VAL A 408 -6.97 10.04 13.40
CA VAL A 408 -7.58 9.93 14.73
C VAL A 408 -9.08 10.20 14.67
N ARG A 409 -9.86 9.32 15.29
CA ARG A 409 -11.26 9.50 15.64
C ARG A 409 -11.43 9.48 17.14
N ASP A 410 -11.66 10.67 17.69
CA ASP A 410 -11.93 10.86 19.12
C ASP A 410 -13.25 10.19 19.54
N GLY A 411 -13.19 9.35 20.58
CA GLY A 411 -14.32 8.68 21.22
C GLY A 411 -14.19 8.77 22.74
N ARG A 412 -14.29 7.64 23.44
CA ARG A 412 -13.99 7.53 24.89
C ARG A 412 -12.51 7.76 25.15
N ASN A 413 -12.22 8.49 26.23
CA ASN A 413 -10.86 8.77 26.72
C ASN A 413 -9.84 9.18 25.62
N PRO A 414 -10.16 10.21 24.80
CA PRO A 414 -9.30 10.61 23.69
C PRO A 414 -7.98 11.21 24.18
N ILE A 415 -6.99 11.25 23.30
CA ILE A 415 -5.72 11.93 23.57
C ILE A 415 -5.77 13.31 22.94
N GLU A 416 -5.92 14.33 23.77
CA GLU A 416 -5.94 15.73 23.36
C GLU A 416 -4.67 16.11 22.59
N HIS A 417 -4.83 17.03 21.63
CA HIS A 417 -3.76 17.42 20.71
C HIS A 417 -2.45 17.78 21.43
N ALA A 418 -2.50 18.61 22.47
CA ALA A 418 -1.31 19.04 23.20
C ALA A 418 -0.50 17.85 23.75
N ARG A 419 -1.17 16.84 24.32
CA ARG A 419 -0.51 15.63 24.85
C ARG A 419 -0.01 14.73 23.73
N PHE A 420 -0.78 14.58 22.66
CA PHE A 420 -0.39 13.78 21.51
C PHE A 420 0.84 14.36 20.81
N ASN A 421 0.91 15.69 20.70
CA ASN A 421 1.99 16.39 20.01
C ASN A 421 3.33 16.24 20.73
N GLU A 422 3.35 16.15 22.06
CA GLU A 422 4.60 15.86 22.79
C GLU A 422 5.20 14.50 22.36
N SER A 423 4.36 13.47 22.27
CA SER A 423 4.79 12.15 21.77
C SER A 423 5.21 12.22 20.29
N TYR A 424 4.48 12.99 19.48
CA TYR A 424 4.83 13.20 18.07
C TYR A 424 6.21 13.84 17.91
N MET A 425 6.48 14.93 18.62
CA MET A 425 7.75 15.67 18.57
C MET A 425 8.93 14.84 19.08
N MET A 426 8.73 13.96 20.07
CA MET A 426 9.78 13.03 20.56
C MET A 426 10.34 12.12 19.46
N HIS A 427 9.55 11.83 18.42
CA HIS A 427 9.94 10.93 17.35
C HIS A 427 10.19 11.62 16.01
N ALA A 428 9.79 12.88 15.88
CA ALA A 428 9.97 13.66 14.67
C ALA A 428 11.40 14.23 14.56
N SER A 429 11.84 14.47 13.33
CA SER A 429 13.00 15.33 13.09
C SER A 429 12.59 16.79 13.22
N THR A 430 13.43 17.62 13.86
CA THR A 430 13.28 19.10 13.86
C THR A 430 13.56 19.72 12.49
N SER A 431 14.09 18.92 11.55
CA SER A 431 14.30 19.28 10.14
C SER A 431 13.62 18.24 9.25
N PRO A 432 12.28 18.24 9.14
CA PRO A 432 11.56 17.28 8.31
C PRO A 432 11.77 17.58 6.82
N ASN A 433 11.69 16.56 5.97
CA ASN A 433 11.79 16.74 4.52
C ASN A 433 10.44 17.19 3.93
N TYR A 434 10.43 18.36 3.30
CA TYR A 434 9.21 19.00 2.79
C TYR A 434 8.62 18.29 1.57
N ALA A 435 9.45 17.62 0.77
CA ALA A 435 8.97 16.80 -0.35
C ALA A 435 8.17 15.58 0.13
N ILE A 436 8.57 14.97 1.26
CA ILE A 436 7.81 13.87 1.86
C ILE A 436 6.43 14.35 2.32
N MET A 437 6.36 15.50 3.02
CA MET A 437 5.09 16.10 3.44
C MET A 437 4.19 16.47 2.26
N ALA A 438 4.77 17.08 1.23
CA ALA A 438 4.05 17.42 0.01
C ALA A 438 3.48 16.18 -0.68
N SER A 439 4.19 15.05 -0.65
CA SER A 439 3.70 13.79 -1.20
C SER A 439 2.50 13.21 -0.41
N CYS A 440 2.43 13.40 0.92
CA CYS A 440 1.22 13.08 1.69
C CYS A 440 0.02 13.95 1.27
N ASP A 441 0.26 15.25 1.08
CA ASP A 441 -0.77 16.21 0.67
C ASP A 441 -1.29 15.94 -0.74
N VAL A 442 -0.39 15.67 -1.70
CA VAL A 442 -0.73 15.24 -3.07
C VAL A 442 -1.46 13.91 -3.05
N SER A 443 -1.00 12.92 -2.26
CA SER A 443 -1.70 11.64 -2.14
C SER A 443 -3.13 11.82 -1.61
N SER A 444 -3.36 12.78 -0.70
CA SER A 444 -4.70 13.10 -0.20
C SER A 444 -5.56 13.70 -1.31
N ALA A 445 -5.00 14.61 -2.12
CA ALA A 445 -5.71 15.19 -3.26
C ALA A 445 -6.07 14.17 -4.34
N MET A 446 -5.19 13.21 -4.62
CA MET A 446 -5.45 12.13 -5.57
C MET A 446 -6.62 11.24 -5.13
N MET A 447 -6.82 11.09 -3.81
CA MET A 447 -7.88 10.26 -3.24
C MET A 447 -9.19 11.02 -3.01
N GLU A 448 -9.20 12.37 -3.12
CA GLU A 448 -10.43 13.14 -3.03
C GLU A 448 -11.43 12.70 -4.12
N ALA A 449 -12.71 12.61 -3.76
CA ALA A 449 -13.74 12.18 -4.68
C ALA A 449 -13.86 13.14 -5.88
N PRO A 450 -14.10 12.62 -7.11
CA PRO A 450 -14.37 11.22 -7.44
C PRO A 450 -13.12 10.36 -7.71
N SER A 451 -11.92 10.96 -7.75
CA SER A 451 -10.70 10.31 -8.25
C SER A 451 -10.27 9.09 -7.44
N GLY A 452 -10.39 9.13 -6.10
CA GLY A 452 -10.04 7.98 -5.25
C GLY A 452 -10.81 6.70 -5.60
N GLN A 453 -12.10 6.80 -5.89
CA GLN A 453 -12.92 5.66 -6.29
C GLN A 453 -12.50 5.11 -7.65
N ILE A 454 -12.18 5.98 -8.60
CA ILE A 454 -11.72 5.57 -9.94
C ILE A 454 -10.39 4.83 -9.85
N LEU A 455 -9.41 5.40 -9.15
CA LEU A 455 -8.06 4.83 -9.01
C LEU A 455 -8.08 3.47 -8.31
N THR A 456 -8.85 3.35 -7.23
CA THR A 456 -8.98 2.07 -6.51
C THR A 456 -9.73 1.04 -7.33
N SER A 457 -10.81 1.43 -8.02
CA SER A 457 -11.57 0.51 -8.88
C SER A 457 -10.73 -0.04 -10.02
N GLU A 458 -9.86 0.78 -10.62
CA GLU A 458 -8.95 0.35 -11.68
C GLU A 458 -7.95 -0.71 -11.18
N SER A 459 -7.35 -0.51 -10.00
CA SER A 459 -6.46 -1.50 -9.39
C SER A 459 -7.18 -2.82 -9.08
N ILE A 460 -8.43 -2.75 -8.62
CA ILE A 460 -9.28 -3.94 -8.36
C ILE A 460 -9.61 -4.66 -9.67
N GLU A 461 -9.96 -3.92 -10.73
CA GLU A 461 -10.27 -4.48 -12.06
C GLU A 461 -9.08 -5.25 -12.65
N GLU A 462 -7.87 -4.70 -12.56
CA GLU A 462 -6.66 -5.37 -13.06
C GLU A 462 -6.33 -6.63 -12.24
N ALA A 463 -6.50 -6.58 -10.92
CA ALA A 463 -6.30 -7.73 -10.04
C ALA A 463 -7.31 -8.85 -10.33
N ILE A 464 -8.59 -8.51 -10.49
CA ILE A 464 -9.66 -9.45 -10.87
C ILE A 464 -9.36 -10.07 -12.23
N SER A 465 -8.98 -9.26 -13.21
CA SER A 465 -8.66 -9.74 -14.56
C SER A 465 -7.54 -10.78 -14.54
N PHE A 466 -6.45 -10.50 -13.82
CA PHE A 466 -5.36 -11.46 -13.64
C PHE A 466 -5.84 -12.75 -12.93
N ARG A 467 -6.59 -12.62 -11.84
CA ARG A 467 -7.13 -13.77 -11.08
C ARG A 467 -8.03 -14.66 -11.92
N GLN A 468 -8.92 -14.08 -12.73
CA GLN A 468 -9.83 -14.84 -13.59
C GLN A 468 -9.08 -15.55 -14.70
N VAL A 469 -8.12 -14.89 -15.34
CA VAL A 469 -7.30 -15.52 -16.39
C VAL A 469 -6.47 -16.67 -15.82
N LEU A 470 -5.82 -16.48 -14.66
CA LEU A 470 -5.06 -17.54 -14.03
C LEU A 470 -5.95 -18.71 -13.60
N SER A 471 -7.12 -18.43 -13.02
CA SER A 471 -8.11 -19.46 -12.64
C SER A 471 -8.64 -20.24 -13.84
N ARG A 472 -8.94 -19.57 -14.97
CA ARG A 472 -9.37 -20.24 -16.21
C ARG A 472 -8.28 -21.17 -16.74
N MET A 473 -7.05 -20.67 -16.84
CA MET A 473 -5.92 -21.47 -17.32
C MET A 473 -5.62 -22.66 -16.41
N HIS A 474 -5.74 -22.47 -15.09
CA HIS A 474 -5.64 -23.55 -14.11
C HIS A 474 -6.69 -24.63 -14.37
N SER A 475 -7.97 -24.26 -14.53
CA SER A 475 -9.05 -25.19 -14.84
C SER A 475 -8.84 -25.93 -16.18
N GLU A 476 -8.41 -25.23 -17.22
CA GLU A 476 -8.09 -25.84 -18.53
C GLU A 476 -6.92 -26.83 -18.44
N MET A 477 -5.85 -26.49 -17.72
CA MET A 477 -4.71 -27.40 -17.55
C MET A 477 -5.08 -28.64 -16.73
N LEU A 478 -5.85 -28.46 -15.64
CA LEU A 478 -6.34 -29.59 -14.84
C LEU A 478 -7.23 -30.53 -15.63
N SER A 479 -8.09 -30.01 -16.53
CA SER A 479 -8.94 -30.84 -17.39
C SER A 479 -8.16 -31.75 -18.37
N LYS A 480 -6.85 -31.48 -18.54
CA LYS A 480 -5.91 -32.24 -19.37
C LYS A 480 -4.92 -33.03 -18.53
N ASP A 481 -5.22 -33.27 -17.25
CA ASP A 481 -4.35 -33.92 -16.26
C ASP A 481 -2.96 -33.25 -16.14
N ASN A 482 -2.89 -31.93 -16.29
CA ASN A 482 -1.65 -31.16 -16.23
C ASN A 482 -1.69 -30.12 -15.08
N TRP A 483 -0.53 -29.79 -14.54
CA TRP A 483 -0.41 -28.84 -13.43
C TRP A 483 -0.34 -27.40 -13.95
N PHE A 484 -0.89 -26.47 -13.17
CA PHE A 484 -0.62 -25.04 -13.33
C PHE A 484 -0.85 -24.29 -12.03
N PHE A 485 -0.30 -23.09 -11.93
CA PHE A 485 -0.54 -22.18 -10.80
C PHE A 485 -2.02 -21.84 -10.65
N THR A 486 -2.43 -21.50 -9.44
CA THR A 486 -3.76 -20.93 -9.15
C THR A 486 -3.64 -19.75 -8.21
N CYS A 487 -4.73 -19.07 -7.89
CA CYS A 487 -4.75 -18.03 -6.88
C CYS A 487 -5.35 -18.55 -5.57
N TRP A 488 -4.88 -18.01 -4.45
CA TRP A 488 -5.56 -18.15 -3.17
C TRP A 488 -6.81 -17.25 -3.16
N GLN A 489 -7.96 -17.86 -3.43
CA GLN A 489 -9.27 -17.23 -3.56
C GLN A 489 -10.38 -18.30 -3.58
N PRO A 490 -11.68 -17.92 -3.52
CA PRO A 490 -12.76 -18.86 -3.73
C PRO A 490 -12.68 -19.54 -5.10
N PRO A 491 -12.83 -20.88 -5.21
CA PRO A 491 -12.87 -21.57 -6.49
C PRO A 491 -14.18 -21.32 -7.25
N THR A 492 -15.26 -21.09 -6.49
CA THR A 492 -16.61 -20.78 -6.98
C THR A 492 -17.22 -19.67 -6.13
N VAL A 493 -18.13 -18.91 -6.73
CA VAL A 493 -18.86 -17.81 -6.09
C VAL A 493 -20.36 -18.06 -6.23
N GLN A 494 -21.14 -17.73 -5.20
CA GLN A 494 -22.61 -17.73 -5.30
C GLN A 494 -23.07 -16.45 -5.98
N VAL A 495 -23.74 -16.58 -7.13
CA VAL A 495 -24.35 -15.48 -7.88
C VAL A 495 -25.85 -15.72 -7.94
N GLY A 496 -26.60 -15.03 -7.08
CA GLY A 496 -28.02 -15.31 -6.87
C GLY A 496 -28.22 -16.73 -6.30
N ALA A 497 -28.89 -17.60 -7.06
CA ALA A 497 -29.11 -19.00 -6.67
C ALA A 497 -28.10 -19.99 -7.31
N ALA A 498 -27.19 -19.50 -8.17
CA ALA A 498 -26.25 -20.34 -8.91
C ALA A 498 -24.86 -20.28 -8.29
N THR A 499 -24.20 -21.44 -8.23
CA THR A 499 -22.76 -21.54 -7.93
C THR A 499 -21.98 -21.50 -9.24
N VAL A 500 -21.14 -20.47 -9.41
CA VAL A 500 -20.42 -20.21 -10.66
C VAL A 500 -18.92 -20.33 -10.42
N PRO A 501 -18.12 -20.97 -11.31
CA PRO A 501 -16.66 -20.95 -11.24
C PRO A 501 -16.13 -19.52 -11.23
N PHE A 502 -15.12 -19.23 -10.40
CA PHE A 502 -14.62 -17.85 -10.21
C PHE A 502 -14.28 -17.13 -11.54
N HIS A 503 -13.67 -17.85 -12.48
CA HIS A 503 -13.26 -17.29 -13.78
C HIS A 503 -14.42 -17.05 -14.77
N GLU A 504 -15.63 -17.50 -14.46
CA GLU A 504 -16.85 -17.28 -15.26
C GLU A 504 -17.79 -16.23 -14.65
N VAL A 505 -17.52 -15.77 -13.42
CA VAL A 505 -18.31 -14.71 -12.77
C VAL A 505 -18.14 -13.40 -13.53
N ASP A 506 -19.22 -12.63 -13.66
CA ASP A 506 -19.15 -11.27 -14.22
C ASP A 506 -18.13 -10.43 -13.40
N PRO A 507 -17.08 -9.87 -14.03
CA PRO A 507 -16.10 -9.01 -13.36
C PRO A 507 -16.74 -7.84 -12.61
N VAL A 508 -17.90 -7.35 -13.06
CA VAL A 508 -18.64 -6.30 -12.36
C VAL A 508 -19.10 -6.80 -10.99
N THR A 509 -19.68 -8.00 -10.90
CA THR A 509 -20.09 -8.62 -9.65
C THR A 509 -18.91 -8.80 -8.70
N LEU A 510 -17.78 -9.33 -9.19
CA LEU A 510 -16.56 -9.49 -8.38
C LEU A 510 -16.04 -8.14 -7.85
N LYS A 511 -16.21 -7.06 -8.61
CA LYS A 511 -15.74 -5.72 -8.20
C LYS A 511 -16.67 -5.05 -7.18
N THR A 512 -17.97 -5.36 -7.20
CA THR A 512 -18.97 -4.61 -6.42
C THR A 512 -19.58 -5.39 -5.26
N ASP A 513 -19.59 -6.72 -5.30
CA ASP A 513 -20.19 -7.55 -4.26
C ASP A 513 -19.11 -8.11 -3.31
N PRO A 514 -19.05 -7.64 -2.05
CA PRO A 514 -18.07 -8.13 -1.08
C PRO A 514 -18.25 -9.63 -0.77
N ASN A 515 -19.44 -10.21 -0.94
CA ASN A 515 -19.67 -11.64 -0.67
C ASN A 515 -18.85 -12.55 -1.59
N CYS A 516 -18.39 -12.04 -2.74
CA CYS A 516 -17.47 -12.77 -3.62
C CYS A 516 -16.10 -13.06 -2.97
N TRP A 517 -15.78 -12.35 -1.88
CA TRP A 517 -14.47 -12.35 -1.23
C TRP A 517 -14.51 -12.67 0.26
N VAL A 518 -15.72 -12.77 0.83
CA VAL A 518 -15.92 -13.14 2.22
C VAL A 518 -15.40 -14.56 2.44
N LEU A 519 -14.70 -14.76 3.55
CA LEU A 519 -14.32 -16.09 3.99
C LEU A 519 -15.55 -16.69 4.70
N HIS A 520 -16.24 -17.61 4.03
CA HIS A 520 -17.39 -18.32 4.61
C HIS A 520 -16.92 -19.43 5.57
N PRO A 521 -17.63 -19.71 6.67
CA PRO A 521 -17.26 -20.73 7.63
C PRO A 521 -16.97 -22.08 6.96
N ASN A 522 -15.87 -22.71 7.35
CA ASN A 522 -15.45 -24.04 6.87
C ASN A 522 -15.17 -24.14 5.35
N ALA A 523 -15.07 -23.03 4.62
CA ALA A 523 -14.69 -23.09 3.22
C ALA A 523 -13.20 -23.49 3.08
N VAL A 524 -12.98 -24.57 2.31
CA VAL A 524 -11.67 -25.25 2.23
C VAL A 524 -10.56 -24.36 1.66
N TRP A 525 -10.92 -23.41 0.78
CA TRP A 525 -9.95 -22.59 0.04
C TRP A 525 -9.12 -21.68 0.95
N HIS A 526 -9.73 -21.06 1.98
CA HIS A 526 -9.01 -20.16 2.87
C HIS A 526 -8.28 -20.91 3.98
N GLY A 527 -8.80 -22.07 4.40
CA GLY A 527 -8.12 -22.98 5.33
C GLY A 527 -8.04 -22.48 6.78
N PHE A 528 -9.01 -21.67 7.22
CA PHE A 528 -9.10 -21.15 8.60
C PHE A 528 -10.19 -21.83 9.45
N GLY A 529 -10.85 -22.85 8.91
CA GLY A 529 -11.90 -23.59 9.61
C GLY A 529 -13.16 -22.76 9.87
N ASP A 530 -13.72 -22.93 11.07
CA ASP A 530 -14.95 -22.27 11.49
C ASP A 530 -14.67 -20.82 11.95
N ILE A 531 -14.89 -19.88 11.04
CA ILE A 531 -14.78 -18.45 11.30
C ILE A 531 -16.18 -17.83 11.26
N GLU A 532 -16.43 -16.77 12.04
CA GLU A 532 -17.72 -16.07 12.04
C GLU A 532 -18.07 -15.54 10.63
N GLU A 533 -19.28 -15.82 10.16
CA GLU A 533 -19.76 -15.42 8.82
C GLU A 533 -19.65 -13.89 8.63
N GLY A 534 -19.14 -13.46 7.47
CA GLY A 534 -18.94 -12.05 7.16
C GLY A 534 -17.81 -11.34 7.92
N TYR A 535 -17.17 -12.00 8.89
CA TYR A 535 -16.16 -11.39 9.76
C TYR A 535 -14.89 -10.95 9.01
N CYS A 536 -14.44 -11.74 8.04
CA CYS A 536 -13.21 -11.47 7.30
C CYS A 536 -13.43 -11.57 5.78
N MET A 537 -12.71 -10.74 5.03
CA MET A 537 -12.77 -10.71 3.56
C MET A 537 -11.36 -10.63 2.98
N LEU A 538 -11.13 -11.33 1.87
CA LEU A 538 -9.91 -11.22 1.08
C LEU A 538 -9.93 -9.96 0.21
N ASP A 539 -8.89 -9.14 0.30
CA ASP A 539 -8.70 -7.99 -0.57
C ASP A 539 -8.34 -8.44 -2.01
N PRO A 540 -9.13 -8.07 -3.03
CA PRO A 540 -8.85 -8.46 -4.41
C PRO A 540 -7.44 -8.13 -4.88
N ILE A 541 -6.86 -7.01 -4.44
CA ILE A 541 -5.59 -6.49 -4.97
C ILE A 541 -4.34 -7.15 -4.35
N LYS A 542 -4.54 -8.00 -3.33
CA LYS A 542 -3.49 -8.78 -2.66
C LYS A 542 -3.47 -10.19 -3.23
N VAL A 543 -2.78 -10.36 -4.35
CA VAL A 543 -2.88 -11.59 -5.15
C VAL A 543 -1.80 -12.58 -4.76
N SER A 544 -2.17 -13.55 -3.91
CA SER A 544 -1.32 -14.70 -3.59
C SER A 544 -1.51 -15.79 -4.65
N VAL A 545 -0.48 -16.00 -5.47
CA VAL A 545 -0.40 -17.13 -6.41
C VAL A 545 0.12 -18.36 -5.66
N LEU A 546 -0.55 -19.50 -5.86
CA LEU A 546 -0.24 -20.78 -5.25
C LEU A 546 0.51 -21.66 -6.25
N SER A 547 1.66 -22.18 -5.81
CA SER A 547 2.37 -23.26 -6.52
C SER A 547 1.91 -24.64 -6.01
N PRO A 548 1.96 -25.69 -6.85
CA PRO A 548 1.63 -27.04 -6.41
C PRO A 548 2.55 -27.51 -5.28
N GLY A 549 2.04 -28.29 -4.33
CA GLY A 549 2.86 -28.94 -3.29
C GLY A 549 2.19 -29.12 -1.94
N MET A 550 1.09 -28.40 -1.70
CA MET A 550 0.29 -28.49 -0.47
C MET A 550 -1.14 -28.93 -0.80
N GLY A 551 -1.62 -29.98 -0.14
CA GLY A 551 -2.98 -30.50 -0.26
C GLY A 551 -3.99 -29.76 0.62
N ASP A 552 -5.28 -29.92 0.33
CA ASP A 552 -6.35 -29.27 1.09
C ASP A 552 -6.46 -29.73 2.56
N ASP A 553 -5.96 -30.92 2.84
CA ASP A 553 -5.82 -31.52 4.18
C ASP A 553 -4.65 -30.94 4.98
N GLY A 554 -3.84 -30.07 4.38
CA GLY A 554 -2.65 -29.48 5.00
C GLY A 554 -1.40 -30.36 4.95
N ASN A 555 -1.44 -31.49 4.24
CA ASN A 555 -0.27 -32.34 4.03
C ASN A 555 0.43 -32.00 2.71
N LEU A 556 1.74 -32.20 2.68
CA LEU A 556 2.52 -32.06 1.44
C LEU A 556 2.11 -33.15 0.44
N LEU A 557 1.91 -32.74 -0.82
CA LEU A 557 1.61 -33.64 -1.93
C LEU A 557 2.80 -34.55 -2.27
N ALA A 558 2.60 -35.54 -3.14
CA ALA A 558 3.67 -36.44 -3.57
C ALA A 558 4.82 -35.69 -4.28
N SER A 559 4.49 -34.71 -5.11
CA SER A 559 5.40 -33.77 -5.79
C SER A 559 4.95 -32.33 -5.54
N GLY A 560 5.84 -31.36 -5.76
CA GLY A 560 5.55 -29.96 -5.53
C GLY A 560 6.63 -29.05 -6.09
N ILE A 561 6.28 -27.78 -6.26
CA ILE A 561 7.13 -26.74 -6.83
C ILE A 561 7.28 -25.66 -5.76
N PRO A 562 8.42 -25.59 -5.07
CA PRO A 562 8.68 -24.57 -4.06
C PRO A 562 8.63 -23.17 -4.68
N ALA A 563 7.90 -22.25 -4.05
CA ALA A 563 7.67 -20.91 -4.60
C ALA A 563 8.94 -20.04 -4.63
N CYS A 564 9.99 -20.39 -3.87
CA CYS A 564 11.31 -19.75 -3.97
C CYS A 564 11.97 -19.98 -5.34
N VAL A 565 11.80 -21.15 -5.96
CA VAL A 565 12.33 -21.46 -7.30
C VAL A 565 11.62 -20.62 -8.36
N VAL A 566 10.30 -20.53 -8.26
CA VAL A 566 9.48 -19.68 -9.15
C VAL A 566 9.88 -18.21 -8.99
N THR A 567 10.09 -17.75 -7.75
CA THR A 567 10.52 -16.38 -7.46
C THR A 567 11.88 -16.05 -8.07
N ALA A 568 12.86 -16.95 -7.94
CA ALA A 568 14.17 -16.78 -8.56
C ALA A 568 14.06 -16.66 -10.09
N TYR A 569 13.21 -17.49 -10.71
CA TYR A 569 12.96 -17.44 -12.15
C TYR A 569 12.29 -16.14 -12.58
N LEU A 570 11.28 -15.67 -11.83
CA LEU A 570 10.62 -14.38 -12.08
C LEU A 570 11.59 -13.20 -11.94
N GLY A 571 12.48 -13.24 -10.95
CA GLY A 571 13.51 -12.22 -10.74
C GLY A 571 14.40 -12.03 -11.97
N ARG A 572 14.78 -13.12 -12.64
CA ARG A 572 15.54 -13.07 -13.91
C ARG A 572 14.79 -12.39 -15.04
N GLN A 573 13.46 -12.48 -15.06
CA GLN A 573 12.60 -11.80 -16.04
C GLN A 573 12.31 -10.34 -15.64
N GLY A 574 12.99 -9.80 -14.62
CA GLY A 574 12.78 -8.45 -14.13
C GLY A 574 11.49 -8.27 -13.32
N ILE A 575 10.93 -9.36 -12.78
CA ILE A 575 9.73 -9.34 -11.95
C ILE A 575 10.11 -9.55 -10.49
N VAL A 576 10.01 -8.48 -9.71
CA VAL A 576 10.21 -8.52 -8.25
C VAL A 576 8.89 -8.79 -7.56
N VAL A 577 8.89 -9.79 -6.68
CA VAL A 577 7.72 -10.21 -5.91
C VAL A 577 7.71 -9.53 -4.54
N GLU A 578 6.53 -9.37 -3.95
CA GLU A 578 6.41 -8.72 -2.65
C GLU A 578 6.80 -9.64 -1.50
N LYS A 579 6.35 -10.91 -1.56
CA LYS A 579 6.58 -11.90 -0.51
C LYS A 579 6.46 -13.30 -1.08
N THR A 580 7.36 -14.16 -0.63
CA THR A 580 7.42 -15.58 -1.02
C THR A 580 7.40 -16.46 0.22
N THR A 581 6.62 -17.54 0.19
CA THR A 581 6.66 -18.63 1.17
C THR A 581 7.00 -19.96 0.53
N ASP A 582 6.80 -21.05 1.25
CA ASP A 582 6.89 -22.41 0.76
C ASP A 582 6.15 -22.60 -0.58
N PHE A 583 4.89 -22.16 -0.66
CA PHE A 583 4.02 -22.37 -1.83
C PHE A 583 3.18 -21.15 -2.23
N THR A 584 3.44 -19.98 -1.66
CA THR A 584 2.69 -18.75 -1.97
C THR A 584 3.62 -17.64 -2.46
N ILE A 585 3.20 -16.91 -3.48
CA ILE A 585 3.89 -15.74 -4.02
C ILE A 585 2.88 -14.59 -4.05
N LEU A 586 3.11 -13.56 -3.25
CA LEU A 586 2.24 -12.39 -3.19
C LEU A 586 2.66 -11.35 -4.22
N PHE A 587 1.69 -10.93 -5.03
CA PHE A 587 1.79 -9.80 -5.93
C PHE A 587 0.85 -8.68 -5.47
N LEU A 588 1.38 -7.46 -5.41
CA LEU A 588 0.59 -6.27 -5.10
C LEU A 588 0.13 -5.59 -6.39
N PHE A 589 -1.19 -5.49 -6.54
CA PHE A 589 -1.80 -4.61 -7.52
C PHE A 589 -2.05 -3.28 -6.81
N SER A 590 -1.28 -2.25 -7.15
CA SER A 590 -1.41 -0.91 -6.58
C SER A 590 -2.01 0.06 -7.58
N ILE A 591 -2.38 1.26 -7.13
CA ILE A 591 -2.86 2.35 -8.01
C ILE A 591 -1.81 2.79 -9.06
N GLY A 592 -0.56 2.37 -8.92
CA GLY A 592 0.52 2.61 -9.89
C GLY A 592 0.63 1.55 -10.98
N ILE A 593 -0.21 0.51 -10.97
CA ILE A 593 -0.19 -0.51 -12.03
C ILE A 593 -0.78 0.07 -13.33
N THR A 594 -0.17 -0.29 -14.46
CA THR A 594 -0.71 0.05 -15.79
C THR A 594 -1.54 -1.09 -16.33
N LYS A 595 -2.62 -0.77 -17.04
CA LYS A 595 -3.52 -1.76 -17.64
C LYS A 595 -2.77 -2.80 -18.47
N GLY A 596 -3.06 -4.07 -18.21
CA GLY A 596 -2.47 -5.21 -18.94
C GLY A 596 -1.03 -5.58 -18.55
N LYS A 597 -0.39 -4.90 -17.59
CA LYS A 597 0.97 -5.25 -17.12
C LYS A 597 1.05 -6.70 -16.58
N TRP A 598 -0.05 -7.20 -16.01
CA TRP A 598 -0.14 -8.59 -15.53
C TRP A 598 -0.01 -9.63 -16.66
N GLY A 599 -0.16 -9.25 -17.93
CA GLY A 599 0.12 -10.12 -19.07
C GLY A 599 1.59 -10.57 -19.12
N THR A 600 2.53 -9.69 -18.75
CA THR A 600 3.96 -10.05 -18.64
C THR A 600 4.20 -11.08 -17.53
N LEU A 601 3.53 -10.93 -16.38
CA LEU A 601 3.59 -11.91 -15.30
C LEU A 601 3.03 -13.26 -15.74
N LEU A 602 1.89 -13.26 -16.43
CA LEU A 602 1.27 -14.48 -16.93
C LEU A 602 2.17 -15.23 -17.93
N ASN A 603 2.81 -14.50 -18.86
CA ASN A 603 3.77 -15.08 -19.78
C ASN A 603 4.97 -15.67 -19.04
N ALA A 604 5.49 -14.99 -18.02
CA ALA A 604 6.60 -15.50 -17.23
C ALA A 604 6.24 -16.79 -16.45
N LEU A 605 5.00 -16.92 -15.96
CA LEU A 605 4.51 -18.16 -15.33
C LEU A 605 4.34 -19.30 -16.34
N LEU A 606 3.93 -18.99 -17.57
CA LEU A 606 3.87 -19.97 -18.68
C LEU A 606 5.27 -20.42 -19.11
N ASP A 607 6.21 -19.49 -19.24
CA ASP A 607 7.61 -19.78 -19.58
C ASP A 607 8.26 -20.63 -18.48
N PHE A 608 8.04 -20.30 -17.20
CA PHE A 608 8.48 -21.12 -16.08
C PHE A 608 7.93 -22.54 -16.20
N LYS A 609 6.63 -22.69 -16.47
CA LYS A 609 6.02 -24.03 -16.61
C LYS A 609 6.66 -24.82 -17.76
N ARG A 610 6.84 -24.21 -18.94
CA ARG A 610 7.47 -24.87 -20.09
C ARG A 610 8.87 -25.35 -19.72
N ASP A 611 9.70 -24.45 -19.21
CA ASP A 611 11.09 -24.74 -18.88
C ASP A 611 11.21 -25.76 -17.73
N TYR A 612 10.25 -25.75 -16.80
CA TYR A 612 10.13 -26.76 -15.74
C TYR A 612 9.76 -28.13 -16.31
N ASP A 613 8.76 -28.21 -17.19
CA ASP A 613 8.31 -29.47 -17.79
C ASP A 613 9.40 -30.09 -18.68
N ASP A 614 10.15 -29.26 -19.39
CA ASP A 614 11.31 -29.66 -20.23
C ASP A 614 12.58 -29.94 -19.40
N ASN A 615 12.56 -29.68 -18.09
CA ASN A 615 13.72 -29.72 -17.19
C ASN A 615 14.93 -28.95 -17.76
N ALA A 616 14.69 -27.75 -18.27
CA ALA A 616 15.71 -26.92 -18.88
C ALA A 616 16.86 -26.62 -17.91
N GLU A 617 18.09 -26.57 -18.44
CA GLU A 617 19.31 -26.42 -17.65
C GLU A 617 19.32 -25.13 -16.82
N LEU A 618 19.80 -25.22 -15.57
CA LEU A 618 19.89 -24.05 -14.68
C LEU A 618 20.82 -22.95 -15.22
N GLU A 619 21.81 -23.28 -16.04
CA GLU A 619 22.67 -22.29 -16.71
C GLU A 619 21.85 -21.35 -17.62
N LEU A 620 20.76 -21.85 -18.22
CA LEU A 620 19.87 -21.06 -19.07
C LEU A 620 18.77 -20.37 -18.25
N CYS A 621 18.16 -21.12 -17.33
CA CYS A 621 17.00 -20.69 -16.55
C CYS A 621 17.36 -19.75 -15.39
N LEU A 622 18.49 -19.97 -14.72
CA LEU A 622 18.96 -19.25 -13.52
C LEU A 622 20.50 -19.04 -13.56
N PRO A 623 21.06 -18.35 -14.57
CA PRO A 623 22.51 -18.21 -14.72
C PRO A 623 23.19 -17.51 -13.56
N ASP A 624 22.54 -16.54 -12.90
CA ASP A 624 23.16 -15.82 -11.78
C ASP A 624 23.38 -16.76 -10.59
N LEU A 625 22.38 -17.61 -10.28
CA LEU A 625 22.48 -18.68 -9.28
C LEU A 625 23.56 -19.70 -9.69
N TYR A 626 23.53 -20.15 -10.94
CA TYR A 626 24.49 -21.12 -11.48
C TYR A 626 25.92 -20.60 -11.40
N ASN A 627 26.18 -19.38 -11.85
CA ASN A 627 27.51 -18.77 -11.89
C ASN A 627 28.06 -18.53 -10.47
N ALA A 628 27.20 -18.14 -9.52
CA ALA A 628 27.61 -17.97 -8.13
C ALA A 628 27.94 -19.30 -7.43
N HIS A 629 27.28 -20.40 -7.82
CA HIS A 629 27.32 -21.68 -7.10
C HIS A 629 27.51 -22.88 -8.04
N GLN A 630 28.39 -22.76 -9.03
CA GLN A 630 28.55 -23.75 -10.11
C GLN A 630 28.84 -25.16 -9.59
N GLN A 631 29.68 -25.29 -8.56
CA GLN A 631 30.00 -26.60 -7.96
C GLN A 631 28.77 -27.32 -7.39
N ARG A 632 27.76 -26.57 -6.93
CA ARG A 632 26.53 -27.12 -6.32
C ARG A 632 25.47 -27.46 -7.36
N TYR A 633 25.35 -26.66 -8.42
CA TYR A 633 24.24 -26.73 -9.37
C TYR A 633 24.62 -27.21 -10.78
N ALA A 634 25.88 -27.63 -10.99
CA ALA A 634 26.33 -28.17 -12.27
C ALA A 634 25.53 -29.40 -12.73
N GLY A 635 25.04 -29.36 -13.97
CA GLY A 635 24.30 -30.46 -14.61
C GLY A 635 22.87 -30.64 -14.12
N MET A 636 22.35 -29.75 -13.27
CA MET A 636 20.96 -29.78 -12.83
C MET A 636 20.04 -29.02 -13.80
N GLY A 637 18.84 -29.55 -14.03
CA GLY A 637 17.75 -28.82 -14.64
C GLY A 637 16.84 -28.13 -13.61
N LEU A 638 15.93 -27.29 -14.10
CA LEU A 638 15.00 -26.52 -13.27
C LEU A 638 14.08 -27.40 -12.42
N LYS A 639 13.61 -28.53 -12.98
CA LYS A 639 12.76 -29.48 -12.26
C LYS A 639 13.56 -30.27 -11.23
N ASP A 640 14.79 -30.67 -11.54
CA ASP A 640 15.66 -31.34 -10.58
C ASP A 640 15.88 -30.49 -9.32
N LEU A 641 16.11 -29.19 -9.51
CA LEU A 641 16.25 -28.23 -8.40
C LEU A 641 14.98 -28.16 -7.54
N ALA A 642 13.82 -28.03 -8.18
CA ALA A 642 12.55 -27.94 -7.46
C ALA A 642 12.21 -29.23 -6.71
N ASP A 643 12.42 -30.39 -7.33
CA ASP A 643 12.20 -31.70 -6.71
C ASP A 643 13.16 -31.91 -5.51
N GLU A 644 14.42 -31.49 -5.62
CA GLU A 644 15.39 -31.57 -4.52
C GLU A 644 15.01 -30.65 -3.35
N ILE A 645 14.64 -29.39 -3.63
CA ILE A 645 14.19 -28.45 -2.60
C ILE A 645 12.91 -28.97 -1.93
N PHE A 646 11.94 -29.48 -2.70
CA PHE A 646 10.70 -30.03 -2.15
C PHE A 646 10.97 -31.27 -1.28
N ALA A 647 11.89 -32.15 -1.69
CA ALA A 647 12.31 -33.30 -0.89
C ALA A 647 12.99 -32.87 0.43
N ALA A 648 13.80 -31.81 0.41
CA ALA A 648 14.40 -31.25 1.62
C ALA A 648 13.35 -30.64 2.55
N MET A 649 12.37 -29.89 2.03
CA MET A 649 11.25 -29.37 2.82
C MET A 649 10.47 -30.48 3.53
N LYS A 650 10.23 -31.61 2.84
CA LYS A 650 9.64 -32.83 3.45
C LYS A 650 10.51 -33.41 4.55
N LYS A 651 11.82 -33.58 4.27
CA LYS A 651 12.79 -34.16 5.21
C LYS A 651 12.90 -33.33 6.49
N HIS A 652 12.98 -32.00 6.35
CA HIS A 652 13.14 -31.06 7.47
C HIS A 652 11.81 -30.63 8.09
N LYS A 653 10.66 -31.05 7.51
CA LYS A 653 9.31 -30.70 7.95
C LYS A 653 9.10 -29.20 8.08
N THR A 654 9.71 -28.40 7.19
CA THR A 654 9.77 -26.93 7.31
C THR A 654 8.38 -26.33 7.50
N THR A 655 7.41 -26.74 6.69
CA THR A 655 6.03 -26.23 6.75
C THR A 655 5.31 -26.59 8.06
N ALA A 656 5.48 -27.83 8.54
CA ALA A 656 4.87 -28.28 9.79
C ALA A 656 5.50 -27.60 11.01
N ASN A 657 6.83 -27.50 11.04
CA ASN A 657 7.55 -26.80 12.09
C ASN A 657 7.17 -25.31 12.13
N MET A 658 7.07 -24.66 10.98
CA MET A 658 6.60 -23.27 10.88
C MET A 658 5.20 -23.11 11.49
N SER A 659 4.26 -23.98 11.13
CA SER A 659 2.89 -23.94 11.67
C SER A 659 2.86 -24.09 13.20
N GLN A 660 3.61 -25.07 13.73
CA GLN A 660 3.69 -25.31 15.18
C GLN A 660 4.40 -24.18 15.93
N ALA A 661 5.47 -23.62 15.35
CA ALA A 661 6.27 -22.55 15.95
C ALA A 661 5.44 -21.27 16.10
N PHE A 662 4.70 -20.87 15.08
CA PHE A 662 3.81 -19.70 15.15
C PHE A 662 2.48 -19.96 15.88
N GLY A 663 2.08 -21.22 16.04
CA GLY A 663 0.92 -21.60 16.86
C GLY A 663 1.21 -21.68 18.36
N THR A 664 2.49 -21.64 18.75
CA THR A 664 2.92 -21.71 20.15
C THR A 664 3.37 -20.33 20.61
N LEU A 665 2.65 -19.73 21.56
CA LEU A 665 3.08 -18.47 22.16
C LEU A 665 4.26 -18.74 23.12
N PRO A 666 5.44 -18.13 22.91
CA PRO A 666 6.58 -18.31 23.81
C PRO A 666 6.30 -17.75 25.20
N GLN A 667 6.92 -18.35 26.23
CA GLN A 667 6.79 -17.86 27.60
C GLN A 667 7.66 -16.61 27.79
N ALA A 668 7.04 -15.48 28.14
CA ALA A 668 7.75 -14.25 28.47
C ALA A 668 8.25 -14.28 29.93
N GLU A 669 9.55 -14.05 30.14
CA GLU A 669 10.15 -13.94 31.47
C GLU A 669 10.51 -12.48 31.81
N PHE A 670 10.91 -11.72 30.79
CA PHE A 670 11.09 -10.28 30.84
C PHE A 670 10.15 -9.59 29.86
N SER A 671 9.73 -8.38 30.21
CA SER A 671 9.11 -7.47 29.24
C SER A 671 10.14 -7.05 28.18
N PRO A 672 9.70 -6.61 26.98
CA PRO A 672 10.62 -6.15 25.95
C PRO A 672 11.56 -5.03 26.42
N VAL A 673 11.08 -4.13 27.29
CA VAL A 673 11.90 -3.05 27.87
C VAL A 673 12.97 -3.59 28.84
N GLU A 674 12.67 -4.59 29.66
CA GLU A 674 13.64 -5.18 30.58
C GLU A 674 14.72 -5.97 29.82
N ALA A 675 14.32 -6.71 28.79
CA ALA A 675 15.26 -7.40 27.91
C ALA A 675 16.17 -6.41 27.18
N TYR A 676 15.61 -5.30 26.68
CA TYR A 676 16.37 -4.24 26.04
C TYR A 676 17.35 -3.54 27.00
N GLU A 677 16.95 -3.28 28.26
CA GLU A 677 17.87 -2.74 29.27
C GLU A 677 19.06 -3.67 29.52
N LYS A 678 18.84 -4.99 29.55
CA LYS A 678 19.91 -5.99 29.68
C LYS A 678 20.84 -5.99 28.46
N LEU A 679 20.26 -5.93 27.25
CA LEU A 679 21.02 -5.74 26.01
C LEU A 679 21.93 -4.51 26.09
N VAL A 680 21.40 -3.35 26.50
CA VAL A 680 22.17 -2.09 26.64
C VAL A 680 23.28 -2.20 27.70
N ARG A 681 23.04 -2.95 28.78
CA ARG A 681 24.05 -3.24 29.82
C ARG A 681 25.09 -4.29 29.39
N ASN A 682 25.01 -4.78 28.15
CA ASN A 682 25.85 -5.86 27.63
C ASN A 682 25.73 -7.17 28.45
N ASP A 683 24.55 -7.38 29.04
CA ASP A 683 24.16 -8.59 29.78
C ASP A 683 23.62 -9.67 28.82
N ILE A 684 24.36 -9.86 27.74
CA ILE A 684 24.02 -10.72 26.61
C ILE A 684 25.21 -11.59 26.20
N GLU A 685 24.91 -12.71 25.56
CA GLU A 685 25.88 -13.53 24.86
C GLU A 685 25.30 -14.06 23.55
N LEU A 686 26.18 -14.33 22.59
CA LEU A 686 25.82 -14.90 21.29
C LEU A 686 25.99 -16.42 21.36
N VAL A 687 24.92 -17.17 21.10
CA VAL A 687 24.89 -18.63 21.23
C VAL A 687 24.38 -19.30 19.95
N THR A 688 24.77 -20.54 19.70
CA THR A 688 24.19 -21.33 18.59
C THR A 688 22.76 -21.78 18.92
N LEU A 689 22.00 -22.21 17.90
CA LEU A 689 20.66 -22.76 18.12
C LEU A 689 20.63 -24.00 19.05
N ASP A 690 21.72 -24.76 19.12
CA ASP A 690 21.83 -25.90 20.04
C ASP A 690 22.04 -25.48 21.50
N GLN A 691 22.59 -24.29 21.72
CA GLN A 691 22.83 -23.70 23.03
C GLN A 691 21.68 -22.78 23.49
N ALA A 692 20.74 -22.47 22.60
CA ALA A 692 19.63 -21.56 22.85
C ALA A 692 18.48 -22.17 23.66
N ALA A 693 18.46 -23.49 23.88
CA ALA A 693 17.40 -24.17 24.62
C ALA A 693 17.26 -23.61 26.04
N GLY A 694 16.03 -23.19 26.39
CA GLY A 694 15.69 -22.59 27.68
C GLY A 694 16.23 -21.16 27.88
N ARG A 695 16.91 -20.58 26.88
CA ARG A 695 17.50 -19.24 26.97
C ARG A 695 16.49 -18.17 26.56
N LEU A 696 16.71 -16.95 27.05
CA LEU A 696 15.85 -15.80 26.78
C LEU A 696 16.40 -15.00 25.61
N ALA A 697 15.58 -14.75 24.60
CA ALA A 697 15.96 -13.93 23.46
C ALA A 697 16.27 -12.48 23.92
N ALA A 698 17.44 -11.96 23.54
CA ALA A 698 17.82 -10.58 23.84
C ALA A 698 17.22 -9.58 22.84
N THR A 699 16.89 -10.05 21.64
CA THR A 699 16.34 -9.28 20.52
C THR A 699 15.18 -10.06 19.89
N GLY A 700 14.29 -9.37 19.17
CA GLY A 700 13.24 -10.04 18.41
C GLY A 700 13.85 -10.94 17.32
N ILE A 701 13.33 -12.17 17.19
CA ILE A 701 13.67 -13.11 16.12
C ILE A 701 12.51 -13.12 15.12
N VAL A 702 12.77 -12.64 13.90
CA VAL A 702 11.75 -12.38 12.88
C VAL A 702 12.16 -13.08 11.57
N PRO A 703 11.73 -14.34 11.35
CA PRO A 703 11.96 -15.04 10.09
C PRO A 703 11.15 -14.44 8.95
N TYR A 704 11.75 -14.32 7.76
CA TYR A 704 11.09 -13.96 6.51
C TYR A 704 11.05 -15.15 5.56
N PRO A 705 9.84 -15.56 5.12
CA PRO A 705 8.53 -15.11 5.58
C PRO A 705 8.16 -15.64 6.98
N PRO A 706 7.10 -15.12 7.63
CA PRO A 706 6.21 -14.02 7.22
C PRO A 706 6.66 -12.61 7.63
N GLY A 707 7.83 -12.44 8.26
CA GLY A 707 8.28 -11.12 8.71
C GLY A 707 7.59 -10.62 9.98
N ILE A 708 7.07 -11.54 10.81
CA ILE A 708 6.54 -11.25 12.14
C ILE A 708 7.36 -11.93 13.24
N PRO A 709 7.38 -11.38 14.46
CA PRO A 709 8.15 -11.94 15.56
C PRO A 709 7.75 -13.37 15.89
N LEU A 710 8.68 -14.30 15.70
CA LEU A 710 8.61 -15.64 16.26
C LEU A 710 8.85 -15.56 17.78
N LEU A 711 9.94 -14.89 18.16
CA LEU A 711 10.30 -14.55 19.53
C LEU A 711 10.41 -13.04 19.69
N MET A 712 9.87 -12.53 20.78
CA MET A 712 10.05 -11.15 21.23
C MET A 712 11.22 -11.08 22.23
N PRO A 713 11.87 -9.91 22.41
CA PRO A 713 12.86 -9.74 23.47
C PRO A 713 12.27 -10.10 24.84
N GLY A 714 12.98 -10.94 25.60
CA GLY A 714 12.57 -11.42 26.92
C GLY A 714 11.75 -12.71 26.93
N GLU A 715 11.45 -13.27 25.76
CA GLU A 715 10.79 -14.58 25.64
C GLU A 715 11.78 -15.75 25.63
N ASN A 716 11.34 -16.86 26.20
CA ASN A 716 12.10 -18.11 26.27
C ASN A 716 12.00 -18.90 24.95
N ALA A 717 13.16 -19.32 24.42
CA ALA A 717 13.25 -20.12 23.20
C ALA A 717 12.66 -21.54 23.33
N GLY A 718 12.30 -21.96 24.53
CA GLY A 718 11.71 -23.26 24.82
C GLY A 718 12.74 -24.40 24.85
N PRO A 719 12.28 -25.65 24.97
CA PRO A 719 13.19 -26.81 25.01
C PRO A 719 13.88 -27.04 23.66
N ALA A 720 14.99 -27.79 23.67
CA ALA A 720 15.81 -28.04 22.47
C ALA A 720 15.07 -28.75 21.32
N ASP A 721 14.06 -29.55 21.66
CA ASP A 721 13.14 -30.26 20.75
C ASP A 721 11.79 -29.53 20.59
N GLY A 722 11.69 -28.30 21.11
CA GLY A 722 10.50 -27.46 21.03
C GLY A 722 10.28 -26.87 19.64
N PRO A 723 9.04 -26.42 19.35
CA PRO A 723 8.64 -26.01 18.01
C PRO A 723 9.39 -24.78 17.49
N LEU A 724 9.76 -23.84 18.37
CA LEU A 724 10.46 -22.60 18.02
C LEU A 724 11.86 -22.90 17.45
N LEU A 725 12.68 -23.65 18.20
CA LEU A 725 14.02 -24.03 17.78
C LEU A 725 13.98 -25.07 16.65
N ALA A 726 13.00 -25.96 16.60
CA ALA A 726 12.82 -26.90 15.49
C ALA A 726 12.62 -26.18 14.16
N TYR A 727 11.86 -25.08 14.14
CA TYR A 727 11.69 -24.26 12.95
C TYR A 727 12.98 -23.55 12.55
N LEU A 728 13.66 -22.87 13.48
CA LEU A 728 14.93 -22.19 13.19
C LEU A 728 16.02 -23.15 12.70
N LYS A 729 16.11 -24.36 13.28
CA LYS A 729 17.04 -25.41 12.82
C LYS A 729 16.66 -25.97 11.44
N ALA A 730 15.37 -26.03 11.12
CA ALA A 730 14.92 -26.41 9.77
C ALA A 730 15.34 -25.37 8.73
N LEU A 731 15.23 -24.07 9.05
CA LEU A 731 15.73 -22.98 8.20
C LEU A 731 17.25 -23.06 8.05
N GLU A 732 18.00 -23.20 9.14
CA GLU A 732 19.47 -23.34 9.10
C GLU A 732 19.90 -24.52 8.22
N ALA A 733 19.26 -25.69 8.35
CA ALA A 733 19.58 -26.87 7.55
C ALA A 733 19.25 -26.67 6.07
N PHE A 734 18.16 -25.97 5.77
CA PHE A 734 17.78 -25.61 4.41
C PHE A 734 18.83 -24.68 3.78
N ASP A 735 19.18 -23.60 4.46
CA ASP A 735 20.11 -22.57 3.98
C ASP A 735 21.49 -23.15 3.68
N LYS A 736 21.98 -24.07 4.53
CA LYS A 736 23.22 -24.82 4.29
C LYS A 736 23.18 -25.67 3.02
N SER A 737 22.00 -26.16 2.64
CA SER A 737 21.84 -27.11 1.52
C SER A 737 21.61 -26.41 0.16
N PHE A 738 21.09 -25.19 0.19
CA PHE A 738 20.65 -24.45 -1.01
C PHE A 738 21.19 -23.01 -1.04
N PRO A 739 22.50 -22.82 -1.30
CA PRO A 739 23.09 -21.49 -1.44
C PRO A 739 22.40 -20.70 -2.56
N GLY A 740 22.02 -19.45 -2.29
CA GLY A 740 21.21 -18.62 -3.20
C GLY A 740 19.70 -18.69 -2.94
N PHE A 741 19.25 -19.57 -2.04
CA PHE A 741 17.87 -19.63 -1.52
C PHE A 741 17.79 -19.43 0.00
N THR A 742 18.78 -18.77 0.59
CA THR A 742 18.87 -18.54 2.04
C THR A 742 17.72 -17.67 2.53
N HIS A 743 17.28 -17.92 3.76
CA HIS A 743 16.21 -17.16 4.41
C HIS A 743 16.78 -15.96 5.16
N ASP A 744 16.12 -14.81 5.02
CA ASP A 744 16.39 -13.66 5.86
C ASP A 744 15.70 -13.81 7.21
N THR A 745 16.46 -13.90 8.30
CA THR A 745 15.90 -13.96 9.67
C THR A 745 16.50 -12.85 10.52
N HIS A 746 15.75 -11.78 10.77
CA HIS A 746 16.25 -10.72 11.65
C HIS A 746 16.45 -11.26 13.08
N GLY A 747 17.54 -10.83 13.72
CA GLY A 747 17.92 -11.29 15.05
C GLY A 747 18.75 -12.58 15.06
N ILE A 748 18.99 -13.18 13.90
CA ILE A 748 19.94 -14.27 13.70
C ILE A 748 21.18 -13.74 12.99
N GLU A 749 22.35 -14.08 13.52
CA GLU A 749 23.64 -13.93 12.86
C GLU A 749 24.03 -15.26 12.22
N VAL A 750 24.48 -15.23 10.97
CA VAL A 750 24.92 -16.43 10.23
C VAL A 750 26.42 -16.36 10.03
N GLU A 751 27.15 -17.29 10.63
CA GLU A 751 28.61 -17.41 10.51
C GLU A 751 28.96 -18.82 9.99
N ASP A 752 29.60 -18.90 8.83
CA ASP A 752 29.92 -20.18 8.14
C ASP A 752 28.70 -21.11 8.00
N GLY A 753 27.53 -20.51 7.75
CA GLY A 753 26.24 -21.19 7.63
C GLY A 753 25.61 -21.57 8.98
N VAL A 754 26.26 -21.32 10.12
CA VAL A 754 25.72 -21.63 11.45
C VAL A 754 24.90 -20.47 11.99
N TYR A 755 23.69 -20.77 12.43
CA TYR A 755 22.77 -19.77 13.02
C TYR A 755 23.14 -19.51 14.47
N ARG A 756 23.27 -18.23 14.81
CA ARG A 756 23.51 -17.75 16.16
C ARG A 756 22.49 -16.70 16.53
N MET A 757 22.06 -16.68 17.80
CA MET A 757 21.13 -15.70 18.32
C MET A 757 21.66 -15.07 19.61
N LEU A 758 21.36 -13.79 19.80
CA LEU A 758 21.67 -13.09 21.04
C LEU A 758 20.67 -13.51 22.12
N VAL A 759 21.20 -13.97 23.25
CA VAL A 759 20.43 -14.35 24.43
C VAL A 759 20.89 -13.56 25.65
N LEU A 760 20.01 -13.47 26.66
CA LEU A 760 20.37 -12.90 27.96
C LEU A 760 21.27 -13.88 28.74
N LYS A 761 22.25 -13.34 29.47
CA LYS A 761 23.16 -14.13 30.33
C LYS A 761 22.47 -14.72 31.56
#